data_AF-A0A952XRX6-F1
#
_entry.id   AF-A0A952XRX6-F1
#
_cell.length_a   1.000
_cell.length_b   1.000
_cell.length_c   1.000
_cell.angle_alpha   90.00
_cell.angle_beta   90.00
_cell.angle_gamma   90.00
#
_symmetry.space_group_name_H-M   'P 1'
#
loop_
_entity.id
_entity.type
_entity.pdbx_description
1 polymer ?
#
loop_
_entity_poly.entity_id
_entity_poly.type
_entity_poly.pdbx_seq_one_letter_code
_entity_poly.pdbx_strand_id
1 'polypeptide(L)'
;MARVRAGLAAFARDRSGNTLIIGALALPVVLGVGALTLEYGNGVLAKAENQRIADLASYAGAIAYGATDSESSMTAAARSVASLNGIDPSGVSVVLVDSPKTAGAKAVGVTIETRHALVLSRFVSDRAALDVSSSAFAEVGIADTATPGCILALAGAGGITLSGGVGINAPSCTVSSNAGVSVPCGTHITTITLNYDSATAPYQPCNEIRTQAGTPAPLVKVATADPLAGNAAIASAVSRIATVNALAAPAAPTAGQNKDIDFGWNAGQTQNAASQIGCTASFNSTTSKWTLTCAGATVNLRNMTVQGGINVDFNMTGAASVTYNFKGSISNTGAVVRFPSGTFNIAQGISTAGGSTTSFGSGTFRIGRQTAQCNWANQYYSICNASALTFAGPSTFELNSGVFNTQQLTLGSGSTNSYKIGPSSTGYAFNTGGGSTTLLYDVSGSGKVFQAKGNTLTGGGSCLKLPAVAQADVDGNISIAGALILGAGIWTVDGYLAMGENGGGGSACDGSTVSLKALNVSLVLSGSATPGSGNCAGQVYCVANGYSNILLTSPATGTMAGLAVIGPQSGSAGVNLMGGGSNGQISGAFYFPNAHMQFSGGASMGGVTGGCLQIVAARITMSGGTAAASECIATAGGSGSSTNVSLVK
;
A
#
# COMPACT_ATOMS: atom_id res chain seq x y z
N MET A 1 -47.37 -36.74 55.19
CA MET A 1 -46.26 -36.19 56.00
C MET A 1 -44.88 -36.83 55.73
N ALA A 2 -44.78 -38.11 55.33
CA ALA A 2 -43.48 -38.76 55.10
C ALA A 2 -42.66 -38.19 53.91
N ARG A 3 -43.31 -37.79 52.81
CA ARG A 3 -42.62 -37.20 51.64
C ARG A 3 -42.02 -35.81 51.90
N VAL A 4 -42.64 -35.01 52.77
CA VAL A 4 -42.14 -33.69 53.17
C VAL A 4 -40.90 -33.82 54.07
N ARG A 5 -40.90 -34.80 54.98
CA ARG A 5 -39.73 -35.11 55.83
C ARG A 5 -38.52 -35.61 55.02
N ALA A 6 -38.74 -36.40 53.97
CA ALA A 6 -37.67 -36.88 53.08
C ALA A 6 -37.04 -35.74 52.26
N GLY A 7 -37.84 -34.78 51.78
CA GLY A 7 -37.34 -33.59 51.08
C GLY A 7 -36.53 -32.64 51.98
N LEU A 8 -36.98 -32.44 53.24
CA LEU A 8 -36.26 -31.63 54.23
C LEU A 8 -34.94 -32.28 54.69
N ALA A 9 -34.90 -33.61 54.82
CA ALA A 9 -33.67 -34.34 55.13
C ALA A 9 -32.67 -34.35 53.96
N ALA A 10 -33.15 -34.34 52.71
CA ALA A 10 -32.32 -34.18 51.52
C ALA A 10 -31.75 -32.75 51.41
N PHE A 11 -32.55 -31.72 51.70
CA PHE A 11 -32.11 -30.32 51.75
C PHE A 11 -31.09 -30.06 52.87
N ALA A 12 -31.28 -30.66 54.06
CA ALA A 12 -30.33 -30.55 55.17
C ALA A 12 -29.00 -31.30 54.93
N ARG A 13 -28.96 -32.25 53.98
CA ARG A 13 -27.74 -32.95 53.55
C ARG A 13 -27.12 -32.35 52.29
N ASP A 14 -27.75 -31.36 51.68
CA ASP A 14 -27.31 -30.77 50.43
C ASP A 14 -26.12 -29.82 50.67
N ARG A 15 -24.92 -30.27 50.29
CA ARG A 15 -23.69 -29.48 50.40
C ARG A 15 -23.57 -28.39 49.33
N SER A 16 -24.47 -28.38 48.35
CA SER A 16 -24.53 -27.37 47.28
C SER A 16 -24.87 -25.97 47.80
N GLY A 17 -25.55 -25.87 48.95
CA GLY A 17 -25.91 -24.59 49.58
C GLY A 17 -24.68 -23.76 49.98
N ASN A 18 -23.58 -24.41 50.38
CA ASN A 18 -22.34 -23.70 50.72
C ASN A 18 -21.68 -23.10 49.47
N THR A 19 -21.71 -23.82 48.33
CA THR A 19 -21.25 -23.31 47.03
C THR A 19 -22.12 -22.15 46.54
N LEU A 20 -23.41 -22.16 46.84
CA LEU A 20 -24.34 -21.08 46.47
C LEU A 20 -24.10 -19.80 47.29
N ILE A 21 -23.78 -19.93 48.59
CA ILE A 21 -23.39 -18.79 49.44
C ILE A 21 -22.04 -18.21 48.97
N ILE A 22 -21.04 -19.05 48.71
CA ILE A 22 -19.74 -18.59 48.18
C ILE A 22 -19.92 -17.93 46.81
N GLY A 23 -20.71 -18.52 45.92
CA GLY A 23 -21.03 -17.95 44.61
C GLY A 23 -21.78 -16.62 44.70
N ALA A 24 -22.77 -16.51 45.59
CA ALA A 24 -23.53 -15.28 45.81
C ALA A 24 -22.67 -14.15 46.42
N LEU A 25 -21.69 -14.48 47.26
CA LEU A 25 -20.75 -13.50 47.82
C LEU A 25 -19.62 -13.14 46.84
N ALA A 26 -19.21 -14.07 45.96
CA ALA A 26 -18.16 -13.84 44.97
C ALA A 26 -18.66 -13.09 43.73
N LEU A 27 -19.92 -13.26 43.33
CA LEU A 27 -20.49 -12.66 42.12
C LEU A 27 -20.37 -11.13 42.10
N PRO A 28 -20.69 -10.37 43.18
CA PRO A 28 -20.52 -8.92 43.18
C PRO A 28 -19.05 -8.49 43.05
N VAL A 29 -18.12 -9.25 43.62
CA VAL A 29 -16.68 -8.96 43.53
C VAL A 29 -16.17 -9.16 42.11
N VAL A 30 -16.55 -10.26 41.46
CA VAL A 30 -16.17 -10.55 40.07
C VAL A 30 -16.77 -9.53 39.10
N LEU A 31 -18.05 -9.16 39.28
CA LEU A 31 -18.70 -8.13 38.47
C LEU A 31 -18.07 -6.74 38.70
N GLY A 32 -17.72 -6.40 39.95
CA GLY A 32 -17.04 -5.15 40.29
C GLY A 32 -15.65 -5.04 39.66
N VAL A 33 -14.86 -6.12 39.68
CA VAL A 33 -13.53 -6.14 39.03
C VAL A 33 -13.65 -6.07 37.50
N GLY A 34 -14.62 -6.78 36.91
CA GLY A 34 -14.89 -6.72 35.47
C GLY A 34 -15.31 -5.32 35.01
N ALA A 35 -16.20 -4.68 35.76
CA ALA A 35 -16.62 -3.30 35.55
C ALA A 35 -15.44 -2.32 35.60
N LEU A 36 -14.61 -2.41 36.66
CA LEU A 36 -13.43 -1.56 36.82
C LEU A 36 -12.44 -1.74 35.66
N THR A 37 -12.24 -2.97 35.20
CA THR A 37 -11.31 -3.27 34.09
C THR A 37 -11.77 -2.62 32.78
N LEU A 38 -13.08 -2.68 32.48
CA LEU A 38 -13.64 -2.07 31.27
C LEU A 38 -13.58 -0.54 31.34
N GLU A 39 -13.94 0.05 32.48
CA GLU A 39 -13.93 1.51 32.64
C GLU A 39 -12.52 2.08 32.68
N TYR A 40 -11.57 1.40 33.32
CA TYR A 40 -10.16 1.74 33.26
C TYR A 40 -9.61 1.63 31.83
N GLY A 41 -9.98 0.57 31.10
CA GLY A 41 -9.62 0.41 29.69
C GLY A 41 -10.12 1.57 28.84
N ASN A 42 -11.37 2.01 29.06
CA ASN A 42 -11.93 3.18 28.38
C ASN A 42 -11.21 4.49 28.77
N GLY A 43 -10.83 4.64 30.05
CA GLY A 43 -10.03 5.78 30.51
C GLY A 43 -8.63 5.83 29.90
N VAL A 44 -7.98 4.68 29.69
CA VAL A 44 -6.68 4.60 29.00
C VAL A 44 -6.80 4.95 27.52
N LEU A 45 -7.87 4.49 26.85
CA LEU A 45 -8.15 4.86 25.46
C LEU A 45 -8.37 6.37 25.33
N ALA A 46 -9.20 6.95 26.19
CA ALA A 46 -9.42 8.39 26.27
C ALA A 46 -8.13 9.16 26.51
N LYS A 47 -7.24 8.66 27.37
CA LYS A 47 -5.94 9.28 27.63
C LYS A 47 -5.05 9.29 26.38
N ALA A 48 -5.05 8.21 25.59
CA ALA A 48 -4.27 8.14 24.35
C ALA A 48 -4.82 9.11 23.28
N GLU A 49 -6.14 9.23 23.17
CA GLU A 49 -6.79 10.17 22.27
C GLU A 49 -6.52 11.63 22.69
N ASN A 50 -6.73 11.95 23.96
CA ASN A 50 -6.45 13.29 24.50
C ASN A 50 -4.97 13.67 24.33
N GLN A 51 -4.03 12.73 24.51
CA GLN A 51 -2.60 13.01 24.30
C GLN A 51 -2.32 13.37 22.85
N ARG A 52 -2.88 12.63 21.88
CA ARG A 52 -2.73 12.96 20.45
C ARG A 52 -3.27 14.35 20.14
N ILE A 53 -4.42 14.72 20.71
CA ILE A 53 -5.03 16.03 20.49
C ILE A 53 -4.22 17.13 21.18
N ALA A 54 -3.66 16.89 22.37
CA ALA A 54 -2.80 17.82 23.09
C ALA A 54 -1.49 18.08 22.31
N ASP A 55 -0.89 17.04 21.73
CA ASP A 55 0.29 17.16 20.86
C ASP A 55 -0.03 18.01 19.62
N LEU A 56 -1.17 17.77 18.95
CA LEU A 56 -1.60 18.58 17.80
C LEU A 56 -1.90 20.03 18.18
N ALA A 57 -2.59 20.25 19.29
CA ALA A 57 -2.99 21.58 19.75
C ALA A 57 -1.80 22.41 20.24
N SER A 58 -0.84 21.80 20.97
CA SER A 58 0.39 22.47 21.39
C SER A 58 1.25 22.87 20.19
N TYR A 59 1.39 21.99 19.21
CA TYR A 59 2.10 22.27 17.96
C TYR A 59 1.45 23.42 17.17
N ALA A 60 0.13 23.39 16.99
CA ALA A 60 -0.59 24.47 16.29
C ALA A 60 -0.52 25.82 17.02
N GLY A 61 -0.62 25.79 18.36
CA GLY A 61 -0.43 26.98 19.19
C GLY A 61 0.99 27.54 19.06
N ALA A 62 1.99 26.67 19.07
CA ALA A 62 3.40 27.04 18.89
C ALA A 62 3.70 27.63 17.51
N ILE A 63 3.08 27.12 16.44
CA ILE A 63 3.18 27.73 15.10
C ILE A 63 2.56 29.14 15.10
N ALA A 64 1.35 29.27 15.63
CA ALA A 64 0.66 30.56 15.66
C ALA A 64 1.42 31.60 16.52
N TYR A 65 1.99 31.17 17.65
CA TYR A 65 2.85 32.00 18.48
C TYR A 65 4.14 32.37 17.73
N GLY A 66 4.81 31.40 17.12
CA GLY A 66 6.03 31.61 16.34
C GLY A 66 5.86 32.60 15.19
N ALA A 67 4.69 32.64 14.55
CA ALA A 67 4.40 33.51 13.43
C ALA A 67 3.95 34.94 13.82
N THR A 68 3.34 35.10 14.99
CA THR A 68 2.65 36.35 15.38
C THR A 68 3.15 37.00 16.65
N ASP A 69 3.98 36.30 17.43
CA ASP A 69 4.42 36.67 18.79
C ASP A 69 3.25 37.06 19.71
N SER A 70 2.08 36.42 19.51
CA SER A 70 0.82 36.76 20.18
C SER A 70 0.25 35.54 20.92
N GLU A 71 0.16 35.64 22.24
CA GLU A 71 -0.47 34.60 23.09
C GLU A 71 -1.98 34.43 22.79
N SER A 72 -2.64 35.48 22.29
CA SER A 72 -4.04 35.40 21.89
C SER A 72 -4.23 34.56 20.63
N SER A 73 -3.35 34.72 19.62
CA SER A 73 -3.32 33.90 18.41
C SER A 73 -2.93 32.46 18.72
N MET A 74 -1.94 32.26 19.60
CA MET A 74 -1.53 30.96 20.14
C MET A 74 -2.72 30.21 20.76
N THR A 75 -3.42 30.86 21.68
CA THR A 75 -4.56 30.28 22.41
C THR A 75 -5.72 29.96 21.47
N ALA A 76 -6.02 30.86 20.53
CA ALA A 76 -7.07 30.65 19.54
C ALA A 76 -6.77 29.44 18.63
N ALA A 77 -5.54 29.31 18.13
CA ALA A 77 -5.13 28.22 17.27
C ALA A 77 -5.16 26.86 17.99
N ALA A 78 -4.58 26.77 19.19
CA ALA A 78 -4.59 25.55 19.98
C ALA A 78 -6.02 25.09 20.35
N ARG A 79 -6.89 26.03 20.75
CA ARG A 79 -8.30 25.73 21.05
C ARG A 79 -9.10 25.34 19.81
N SER A 80 -8.81 25.94 18.66
CA SER A 80 -9.44 25.58 17.39
C SER A 80 -9.11 24.14 16.98
N VAL A 81 -7.86 23.70 17.18
CA VAL A 81 -7.47 22.31 16.88
C VAL A 81 -8.13 21.33 17.84
N ALA A 82 -8.18 21.68 19.14
CA ALA A 82 -8.86 20.85 20.12
C ALA A 82 -10.37 20.71 19.83
N SER A 83 -11.06 21.80 19.46
CA SER A 83 -12.49 21.77 19.14
C SER A 83 -12.80 21.00 17.86
N LEU A 84 -11.94 21.10 16.83
CA LEU A 84 -12.05 20.28 15.61
C LEU A 84 -11.93 18.78 15.90
N ASN A 85 -11.23 18.40 16.97
CA ASN A 85 -11.09 17.02 17.42
C ASN A 85 -12.12 16.63 18.50
N GLY A 86 -13.17 17.43 18.68
CA GLY A 86 -14.31 17.09 19.55
C GLY A 86 -14.10 17.39 21.04
N ILE A 87 -13.07 18.17 21.40
CA ILE A 87 -12.82 18.60 22.79
C ILE A 87 -13.53 19.92 23.04
N ASP A 88 -14.29 20.00 24.13
CA ASP A 88 -14.93 21.25 24.56
C ASP A 88 -13.85 22.29 24.93
N PRO A 89 -13.93 23.54 24.44
CA PRO A 89 -12.94 24.58 24.75
C PRO A 89 -12.73 24.84 26.24
N SER A 90 -13.71 24.54 27.09
CA SER A 90 -13.60 24.67 28.55
C SER A 90 -12.67 23.64 29.18
N GLY A 91 -12.43 22.50 28.52
CA GLY A 91 -11.47 21.47 28.93
C GLY A 91 -10.06 21.69 28.38
N VAL A 92 -9.77 22.85 27.76
CA VAL A 92 -8.49 23.13 27.10
C VAL A 92 -7.81 24.33 27.76
N SER A 93 -6.70 24.06 28.46
CA SER A 93 -5.80 25.08 28.97
C SER A 93 -4.58 25.22 28.06
N VAL A 94 -4.24 26.45 27.70
CA VAL A 94 -3.10 26.78 26.82
C VAL A 94 -2.28 27.83 27.52
N VAL A 95 -0.97 27.60 27.67
CA VAL A 95 -0.04 28.49 28.36
C VAL A 95 1.28 28.57 27.60
N LEU A 96 1.90 29.75 27.61
CA LEU A 96 3.30 29.89 27.21
C LEU A 96 4.18 29.71 28.44
N VAL A 97 5.13 28.78 28.39
CA VAL A 97 6.04 28.44 29.49
C VAL A 97 7.49 28.43 29.01
N ASP A 98 8.43 28.36 29.95
CA ASP A 98 9.80 27.97 29.61
C ASP A 98 9.80 26.50 29.17
N SER A 99 10.63 26.18 28.17
CA SER A 99 10.72 24.81 27.68
C SER A 99 11.20 23.87 28.80
N PRO A 100 10.51 22.74 29.02
CA PRO A 100 10.96 21.72 29.97
C PRO A 100 12.22 20.96 29.50
N LYS A 101 12.60 21.08 28.22
CA LYS A 101 13.73 20.36 27.62
C LYS A 101 14.94 21.27 27.33
N THR A 102 14.70 22.48 26.84
CA THR A 102 15.76 23.37 26.33
C THR A 102 15.84 24.64 27.16
N ALA A 103 16.93 24.80 27.91
CA ALA A 103 17.16 25.99 28.73
C ALA A 103 17.20 27.27 27.87
N GLY A 104 16.36 28.25 28.22
CA GLY A 104 16.27 29.53 27.51
C GLY A 104 15.31 29.55 26.30
N ALA A 105 14.71 28.41 25.93
CA ALA A 105 13.65 28.35 24.92
C ALA A 105 12.26 28.51 25.55
N LYS A 106 11.30 28.97 24.76
CA LYS A 106 9.87 29.00 25.15
C LYS A 106 9.13 27.80 24.57
N ALA A 107 8.07 27.37 25.22
CA ALA A 107 7.20 26.31 24.73
C ALA A 107 5.72 26.63 24.99
N VAL A 108 4.86 26.20 24.07
CA VAL A 108 3.41 26.23 24.23
C VAL A 108 2.98 24.94 24.90
N GLY A 109 2.51 25.03 26.14
CA GLY A 109 1.92 23.95 26.89
C GLY A 109 0.42 23.88 26.67
N VAL A 110 -0.09 22.73 26.25
CA VAL A 110 -1.53 22.46 26.15
C VAL A 110 -1.90 21.33 27.09
N THR A 111 -2.91 21.57 27.92
CA THR A 111 -3.53 20.55 28.77
C THR A 111 -4.98 20.36 28.36
N ILE A 112 -5.34 19.10 28.11
CA ILE A 112 -6.70 18.68 27.78
C ILE A 112 -7.24 17.86 28.94
N GLU A 113 -8.43 18.22 29.41
CA GLU A 113 -9.17 17.53 30.46
C GLU A 113 -10.54 17.10 29.92
N THR A 114 -10.79 15.79 29.87
CA THR A 114 -12.11 15.24 29.51
C THR A 114 -12.73 14.47 30.67
N ARG A 115 -14.06 14.56 30.78
CA ARG A 115 -14.82 13.82 31.78
C ARG A 115 -15.46 12.58 31.17
N HIS A 116 -15.06 11.40 31.63
CA HIS A 116 -15.64 10.14 31.22
C HIS A 116 -16.63 9.64 32.27
N ALA A 117 -17.91 9.54 31.92
CA ALA A 117 -18.93 9.06 32.83
C ALA A 117 -18.65 7.60 33.24
N LEU A 118 -18.63 7.36 34.54
CA LEU A 118 -18.55 6.02 35.11
C LEU A 118 -19.98 5.48 35.23
N VAL A 119 -20.23 4.29 34.72
CA VAL A 119 -21.57 3.67 34.63
C VAL A 119 -21.68 2.49 35.60
N LEU A 120 -20.65 1.65 35.66
CA LEU A 120 -20.63 0.40 36.43
C LEU A 120 -19.92 0.54 37.79
N SER A 121 -18.90 1.40 37.91
CA SER A 121 -18.26 1.65 39.22
C SER A 121 -19.14 2.44 40.20
N ARG A 122 -20.27 3.01 39.75
CA ARG A 122 -21.28 3.63 40.62
C ARG A 122 -21.91 2.67 41.64
N PHE A 123 -21.82 1.36 41.41
CA PHE A 123 -22.29 0.34 42.36
C PHE A 123 -21.35 0.15 43.56
N VAL A 124 -20.11 0.64 43.49
CA VAL A 124 -19.06 0.42 44.51
C VAL A 124 -18.46 1.74 45.02
N SER A 125 -18.56 2.83 44.25
CA SER A 125 -18.09 4.18 44.60
C SER A 125 -19.13 5.23 44.22
N ASP A 126 -19.14 6.33 44.97
CA ASP A 126 -19.93 7.55 44.72
C ASP A 126 -19.42 8.41 43.55
N ARG A 127 -18.28 8.05 42.94
CA ARG A 127 -17.71 8.77 41.80
C ARG A 127 -18.56 8.60 40.54
N ALA A 128 -19.06 9.71 40.02
CA ALA A 128 -19.92 9.75 38.84
C ALA A 128 -19.17 9.78 37.50
N ALA A 129 -17.90 10.19 37.51
CA ALA A 129 -17.05 10.35 36.33
C ALA A 129 -15.56 10.21 36.70
N LEU A 130 -14.74 9.93 35.68
CA LEU A 130 -13.29 9.92 35.71
C LEU A 130 -12.77 11.11 34.89
N ASP A 131 -12.04 12.01 35.53
CA ASP A 131 -11.34 13.10 34.84
C ASP A 131 -10.02 12.58 34.27
N VAL A 132 -9.84 12.73 32.95
CA VAL A 132 -8.65 12.28 32.23
C VAL A 132 -7.91 13.50 31.69
N SER A 133 -6.77 13.81 32.33
CA SER A 133 -5.89 14.91 31.92
C SER A 133 -4.70 14.42 31.09
N SER A 134 -4.38 15.12 30.01
CA SER A 134 -3.16 14.93 29.21
C SER A 134 -2.51 16.27 28.88
N SER A 135 -1.18 16.34 28.97
CA SER A 135 -0.41 17.55 28.68
C SER A 135 0.62 17.31 27.58
N ALA A 136 0.85 18.31 26.75
CA ALA A 136 1.88 18.31 25.72
C ALA A 136 2.55 19.69 25.63
N PHE A 137 3.81 19.72 25.21
CA PHE A 137 4.58 20.95 25.06
C PHE A 137 5.19 21.02 23.66
N ALA A 138 5.15 22.19 23.04
CA ALA A 138 5.79 22.45 21.75
C ALA A 138 6.69 23.69 21.85
N GLU A 139 7.99 23.51 21.66
CA GLU A 139 9.00 24.57 21.73
C GLU A 139 8.86 25.55 20.55
N VAL A 140 9.07 26.84 20.80
CA VAL A 140 9.02 27.92 19.81
C VAL A 140 10.37 28.63 19.74
N GLY A 141 10.85 28.90 18.53
CA GLY A 141 11.99 29.79 18.31
C GLY A 141 13.34 29.15 18.60
N ILE A 142 13.42 27.82 18.71
CA ILE A 142 14.71 27.14 18.68
C ILE A 142 15.20 27.22 17.25
N ALA A 143 16.31 27.95 17.06
CA ALA A 143 17.21 27.70 15.95
C ALA A 143 17.76 26.29 16.14
N ASP A 144 16.95 25.30 15.76
CA ASP A 144 17.41 23.93 15.77
C ASP A 144 18.62 23.92 14.82
N THR A 145 19.77 23.49 15.33
CA THR A 145 20.85 23.04 14.45
C THR A 145 20.38 21.88 13.57
N ALA A 146 19.23 21.28 13.87
CA ALA A 146 18.45 20.42 12.99
C ALA A 146 17.28 21.17 12.33
N THR A 147 17.63 22.11 11.46
CA THR A 147 16.79 22.40 10.30
C THR A 147 16.34 21.09 9.62
N PRO A 148 15.08 20.95 9.16
CA PRO A 148 14.62 19.69 8.60
C PRO A 148 15.51 19.25 7.45
N GLY A 149 16.12 18.08 7.58
CA GLY A 149 17.00 17.50 6.58
C GLY A 149 16.18 16.93 5.43
N CYS A 150 16.22 17.59 4.28
CA CYS A 150 15.52 17.15 3.07
C CYS A 150 16.33 16.16 2.25
N ILE A 151 17.65 16.38 2.19
CA ILE A 151 18.56 15.61 1.34
C ILE A 151 19.78 15.28 2.17
N LEU A 152 20.12 14.01 2.24
CA LEU A 152 21.30 13.50 2.95
C LEU A 152 22.06 12.51 2.07
N ALA A 153 23.30 12.85 1.73
CA ALA A 153 24.28 11.89 1.23
C ALA A 153 25.12 11.36 2.42
N LEU A 154 24.98 10.07 2.73
CA LEU A 154 25.70 9.39 3.80
C LEU A 154 27.18 9.16 3.41
N ALA A 155 28.02 8.84 4.41
CA ALA A 155 29.43 8.55 4.17
C ALA A 155 29.59 7.15 3.53
N GLY A 156 30.52 7.00 2.58
CA GLY A 156 30.96 5.68 2.09
C GLY A 156 31.11 5.49 0.58
N ALA A 157 30.52 6.33 -0.29
CA ALA A 157 30.61 6.10 -1.75
C ALA A 157 30.56 7.36 -2.66
N GLY A 158 30.75 8.56 -2.11
CA GLY A 158 30.73 9.84 -2.85
C GLY A 158 29.51 10.67 -2.46
N GLY A 159 29.68 11.97 -2.22
CA GLY A 159 28.61 12.81 -1.67
C GLY A 159 27.60 13.28 -2.73
N ILE A 160 27.44 14.59 -2.85
CA ILE A 160 26.52 15.21 -3.81
C ILE A 160 27.34 15.71 -5.01
N THR A 161 26.98 15.28 -6.22
CA THR A 161 27.62 15.74 -7.45
C THR A 161 26.60 16.23 -8.46
N LEU A 162 26.74 17.49 -8.89
CA LEU A 162 25.90 18.12 -9.92
C LEU A 162 26.69 18.31 -11.23
N SER A 163 26.03 18.17 -12.38
CA SER A 163 26.60 18.50 -13.69
C SER A 163 25.53 18.86 -14.72
N GLY A 164 25.87 19.62 -15.77
CA GLY A 164 24.99 19.84 -16.92
C GLY A 164 23.70 20.62 -16.64
N GLY A 165 23.78 21.79 -16.01
CA GLY A 165 22.63 22.72 -15.92
C GLY A 165 21.62 22.44 -14.80
N VAL A 166 21.94 21.54 -13.87
CA VAL A 166 20.98 20.99 -12.89
C VAL A 166 20.84 21.83 -11.62
N GLY A 167 19.71 21.68 -10.94
CA GLY A 167 19.42 22.34 -9.66
C GLY A 167 18.85 21.41 -8.60
N ILE A 168 19.31 21.58 -7.36
CA ILE A 168 18.57 21.15 -6.16
C ILE A 168 17.82 22.37 -5.64
N ASN A 169 16.50 22.28 -5.50
CA ASN A 169 15.67 23.34 -4.95
C ASN A 169 15.04 22.88 -3.62
N ALA A 170 15.69 23.22 -2.52
CA ALA A 170 15.30 22.87 -1.15
C ALA A 170 15.16 24.13 -0.27
N PRO A 171 14.36 25.14 -0.68
CA PRO A 171 14.39 26.48 -0.09
C PRO A 171 13.97 26.53 1.38
N SER A 172 13.23 25.53 1.86
CA SER A 172 12.71 25.45 3.22
C SER A 172 13.47 24.45 4.12
N CYS A 173 14.56 23.85 3.64
CA CYS A 173 15.20 22.75 4.34
C CYS A 173 16.70 22.62 4.06
N THR A 174 17.38 21.81 4.88
CA THR A 174 18.84 21.64 4.83
C THR A 174 19.24 20.49 3.93
N VAL A 175 20.30 20.74 3.15
CA VAL A 175 20.99 19.75 2.34
C VAL A 175 22.25 19.33 3.09
N SER A 176 22.44 18.03 3.28
CA SER A 176 23.56 17.46 4.03
C SER A 176 24.35 16.46 3.19
N SER A 177 25.67 16.44 3.38
CA SER A 177 26.55 15.44 2.78
C SER A 177 27.71 15.10 3.70
N ASN A 178 27.80 13.84 4.14
CA ASN A 178 28.95 13.34 4.90
C ASN A 178 30.15 12.99 3.99
N ALA A 179 30.10 13.41 2.72
CA ALA A 179 31.16 13.28 1.73
C ALA A 179 31.21 14.55 0.85
N GLY A 180 32.08 14.58 -0.15
CA GLY A 180 32.30 15.78 -0.98
C GLY A 180 31.04 16.28 -1.68
N VAL A 181 30.89 17.60 -1.75
CA VAL A 181 29.82 18.30 -2.49
C VAL A 181 30.44 19.04 -3.67
N SER A 182 29.93 18.81 -4.88
CA SER A 182 30.40 19.44 -6.12
C SER A 182 29.25 20.13 -6.86
N VAL A 183 29.33 21.46 -6.93
CA VAL A 183 28.39 22.37 -7.59
C VAL A 183 29.16 23.24 -8.60
N PRO A 184 29.50 22.71 -9.80
CA PRO A 184 30.18 23.48 -10.84
C PRO A 184 29.33 24.67 -11.33
N CYS A 185 29.98 25.65 -11.97
CA CYS A 185 29.28 26.76 -12.62
C CYS A 185 28.19 26.25 -13.58
N GLY A 186 27.02 26.89 -13.55
CA GLY A 186 25.83 26.46 -14.30
C GLY A 186 24.99 25.39 -13.60
N THR A 187 25.36 24.94 -12.39
CA THR A 187 24.50 24.13 -11.50
C THR A 187 24.25 24.89 -10.21
N HIS A 188 23.19 24.57 -9.46
CA HIS A 188 22.89 25.27 -8.20
C HIS A 188 22.25 24.39 -7.12
N ILE A 189 22.39 24.82 -5.86
CA ILE A 189 21.65 24.29 -4.71
C ILE A 189 20.98 25.47 -4.01
N THR A 190 19.65 25.47 -3.95
CA THR A 190 18.88 26.38 -3.10
C THR A 190 18.60 25.68 -1.78
N THR A 191 19.08 26.20 -0.65
CA THR A 191 18.89 25.61 0.69
C THR A 191 19.00 26.66 1.79
N ILE A 192 18.41 26.40 2.96
CA ILE A 192 18.59 27.27 4.13
C ILE A 192 20.01 27.17 4.70
N THR A 193 20.64 26.00 4.61
CA THR A 193 22.00 25.70 5.08
C THR A 193 22.49 24.43 4.41
N LEU A 194 23.79 24.37 4.11
CA LEU A 194 24.45 23.15 3.64
C LEU A 194 25.41 22.60 4.69
N ASN A 195 25.11 21.41 5.21
CA ASN A 195 26.00 20.68 6.11
C ASN A 195 26.94 19.78 5.30
N TYR A 196 28.24 19.82 5.61
CA TYR A 196 29.23 18.94 4.98
C TYR A 196 30.17 18.34 6.01
N ASP A 197 30.63 17.11 5.78
CA ASP A 197 31.65 16.44 6.62
C ASP A 197 32.85 15.92 5.81
N SER A 198 33.09 16.47 4.62
CA SER A 198 34.29 16.19 3.84
C SER A 198 35.53 16.90 4.38
N ALA A 199 36.71 16.36 4.08
CA ALA A 199 37.99 16.99 4.42
C ALA A 199 38.10 18.40 3.79
N THR A 200 37.68 18.52 2.53
CA THR A 200 37.63 19.80 1.78
C THR A 200 36.24 20.44 1.89
N ALA A 201 36.19 21.76 1.81
CA ALA A 201 34.94 22.49 1.68
C ALA A 201 34.22 22.13 0.35
N PRO A 202 32.89 22.37 0.26
CA PRO A 202 32.13 22.18 -0.98
C PRO A 202 32.75 22.91 -2.18
N TYR A 203 32.88 22.22 -3.31
CA TYR A 203 33.36 22.81 -4.56
C TYR A 203 32.24 23.62 -5.22
N GLN A 204 32.36 24.94 -5.22
CA GLN A 204 31.38 25.87 -5.83
C GLN A 204 32.04 27.13 -6.41
N PRO A 205 32.79 27.03 -7.52
CA PRO A 205 33.57 28.15 -8.07
C PRO A 205 32.74 29.38 -8.47
N CYS A 206 31.42 29.24 -8.64
CA CYS A 206 30.49 30.32 -8.98
C CYS A 206 29.55 30.72 -7.83
N ASN A 207 29.76 30.23 -6.59
CA ASN A 207 28.92 30.53 -5.42
C ASN A 207 27.42 30.20 -5.61
N GLU A 208 27.11 29.09 -6.27
CA GLU A 208 25.74 28.69 -6.61
C GLU A 208 25.05 27.84 -5.52
N ILE A 209 25.63 27.78 -4.31
CA ILE A 209 24.94 27.27 -3.11
C ILE A 209 24.33 28.49 -2.40
N ARG A 210 23.01 28.64 -2.51
CA ARG A 210 22.28 29.88 -2.17
C ARG A 210 21.01 29.63 -1.36
N THR A 211 20.53 30.65 -0.67
CA THR A 211 19.22 30.67 -0.02
C THR A 211 18.12 30.96 -1.05
N GLN A 212 16.85 30.85 -0.65
CA GLN A 212 15.72 31.25 -1.50
C GLN A 212 15.79 32.73 -1.93
N ALA A 213 16.40 33.59 -1.12
CA ALA A 213 16.60 35.00 -1.44
C ALA A 213 17.73 35.24 -2.47
N GLY A 214 18.43 34.19 -2.91
CA GLY A 214 19.53 34.27 -3.86
C GLY A 214 20.88 34.68 -3.24
N THR A 215 20.95 34.84 -1.92
CA THR A 215 22.22 35.07 -1.19
C THR A 215 22.97 33.77 -0.94
N PRO A 216 24.31 33.78 -0.76
CA PRO A 216 25.04 32.56 -0.42
C PRO A 216 24.47 31.87 0.84
N ALA A 217 24.21 30.56 0.76
CA ALA A 217 23.73 29.82 1.93
C ALA A 217 24.90 29.52 2.89
N PRO A 218 24.66 29.48 4.20
CA PRO A 218 25.66 29.05 5.17
C PRO A 218 26.18 27.64 4.86
N LEU A 219 27.51 27.48 4.90
CA LEU A 219 28.17 26.18 4.81
C LEU A 219 28.68 25.79 6.20
N VAL A 220 28.16 24.72 6.77
CA VAL A 220 28.50 24.28 8.12
C VAL A 220 29.23 22.95 8.06
N LYS A 221 30.43 22.89 8.64
CA LYS A 221 31.17 21.63 8.72
C LYS A 221 30.67 20.81 9.91
N VAL A 222 29.83 19.81 9.64
CA VAL A 222 29.23 18.96 10.67
C VAL A 222 28.80 17.63 10.05
N ALA A 223 29.03 16.53 10.77
CA ALA A 223 28.51 15.22 10.42
C ALA A 223 26.99 15.18 10.64
N THR A 224 26.23 14.76 9.64
CA THR A 224 24.79 14.57 9.75
C THR A 224 24.48 13.09 9.94
N ALA A 225 23.87 12.71 11.06
CA ALA A 225 23.44 11.33 11.30
C ALA A 225 22.30 10.92 10.34
N ASP A 226 22.18 9.62 10.04
CA ASP A 226 21.04 9.09 9.29
C ASP A 226 19.77 9.17 10.15
N PRO A 227 18.76 9.98 9.78
CA PRO A 227 17.53 10.15 10.56
C PRO A 227 16.63 8.91 10.54
N LEU A 228 16.84 7.97 9.62
CA LEU A 228 16.04 6.76 9.44
C LEU A 228 16.78 5.49 9.88
N ALA A 229 18.04 5.60 10.29
CA ALA A 229 18.79 4.48 10.85
C ALA A 229 18.11 3.94 12.11
N GLY A 230 17.95 2.61 12.19
CA GLY A 230 17.32 1.94 13.32
C GLY A 230 15.80 2.14 13.42
N ASN A 231 15.16 2.74 12.40
CA ASN A 231 13.71 2.90 12.38
C ASN A 231 13.00 1.53 12.42
N ALA A 232 12.18 1.30 13.45
CA ALA A 232 11.52 0.01 13.69
C ALA A 232 10.53 -0.38 12.57
N ALA A 233 9.90 0.59 11.92
CA ALA A 233 8.99 0.33 10.80
C ALA A 233 9.76 -0.15 9.56
N ILE A 234 10.91 0.47 9.27
CA ILE A 234 11.82 0.03 8.21
C ILE A 234 12.35 -1.38 8.50
N ALA A 235 12.82 -1.63 9.72
CA ALA A 235 13.30 -2.96 10.12
C ALA A 235 12.22 -4.04 9.97
N SER A 236 10.99 -3.74 10.39
CA SER A 236 9.85 -4.66 10.25
C SER A 236 9.50 -4.92 8.79
N ALA A 237 9.44 -3.86 7.97
CA ALA A 237 9.19 -3.95 6.54
C ALA A 237 10.26 -4.79 5.81
N VAL A 238 11.53 -4.59 6.14
CA VAL A 238 12.65 -5.32 5.54
C VAL A 238 12.65 -6.79 5.98
N SER A 239 12.32 -7.08 7.25
CA SER A 239 12.20 -8.47 7.73
C SER A 239 11.11 -9.25 6.99
N ARG A 240 10.06 -8.57 6.50
CA ARG A 240 8.97 -9.18 5.74
C ARG A 240 9.43 -9.74 4.40
N ILE A 241 10.53 -9.25 3.82
CA ILE A 241 11.09 -9.76 2.56
C ILE A 241 11.32 -11.27 2.64
N ALA A 242 11.80 -11.81 3.77
CA ALA A 242 11.99 -13.24 3.94
C ALA A 242 10.67 -14.04 3.84
N THR A 243 9.57 -13.47 4.37
CA THR A 243 8.23 -14.05 4.23
C THR A 243 7.76 -14.02 2.78
N VAL A 244 8.07 -12.94 2.04
CA VAL A 244 7.73 -12.80 0.62
C VAL A 244 8.52 -13.79 -0.24
N ASN A 245 9.82 -13.91 -0.04
CA ASN A 245 10.68 -14.88 -0.74
C ASN A 245 10.19 -16.34 -0.56
N ALA A 246 9.62 -16.65 0.61
CA ALA A 246 9.09 -17.97 0.93
C ALA A 246 7.68 -18.25 0.36
N LEU A 247 7.08 -17.32 -0.40
CA LEU A 247 5.77 -17.54 -1.01
C LEU A 247 5.78 -18.79 -1.89
N ALA A 248 4.68 -19.55 -1.84
CA ALA A 248 4.47 -20.72 -2.69
C ALA A 248 3.31 -20.48 -3.66
N ALA A 249 3.42 -21.02 -4.87
CA ALA A 249 2.32 -21.02 -5.81
C ALA A 249 1.16 -21.88 -5.27
N PRO A 250 -0.11 -21.46 -5.45
CA PRO A 250 -1.26 -22.29 -5.13
C PRO A 250 -1.19 -23.66 -5.82
N ALA A 251 -1.66 -24.71 -5.15
CA ALA A 251 -1.76 -26.03 -5.78
C ALA A 251 -2.79 -26.03 -6.92
N ALA A 252 -2.49 -26.74 -8.01
CA ALA A 252 -3.46 -26.92 -9.07
C ALA A 252 -4.65 -27.77 -8.58
N PRO A 253 -5.90 -27.43 -8.94
CA PRO A 253 -7.06 -28.23 -8.59
C PRO A 253 -6.97 -29.64 -9.21
N THR A 254 -7.43 -30.64 -8.47
CA THR A 254 -7.59 -32.01 -8.98
C THR A 254 -9.07 -32.33 -9.13
N ALA A 255 -9.49 -32.83 -10.30
CA ALA A 255 -10.88 -33.23 -10.57
C ALA A 255 -10.95 -34.63 -11.18
N GLY A 256 -12.07 -35.32 -10.94
CA GLY A 256 -12.35 -36.70 -11.40
C GLY A 256 -12.51 -36.85 -12.92
N GLN A 257 -12.61 -38.11 -13.38
CA GLN A 257 -12.80 -38.46 -14.79
C GLN A 257 -14.19 -38.02 -15.28
N ASN A 258 -14.27 -37.07 -16.22
CA ASN A 258 -15.54 -36.59 -16.78
C ASN A 258 -15.46 -36.43 -18.30
N LYS A 259 -16.59 -36.05 -18.91
CA LYS A 259 -16.76 -35.85 -20.36
C LYS A 259 -16.35 -34.43 -20.80
N ASP A 260 -15.80 -34.33 -22.01
CA ASP A 260 -15.59 -33.06 -22.70
C ASP A 260 -16.93 -32.55 -23.24
N ILE A 261 -17.25 -31.27 -23.01
CA ILE A 261 -18.41 -30.61 -23.60
C ILE A 261 -17.95 -29.57 -24.61
N ASP A 262 -18.40 -29.72 -25.86
CA ASP A 262 -18.14 -28.78 -26.94
C ASP A 262 -19.45 -28.10 -27.31
N PHE A 263 -19.58 -26.82 -26.98
CA PHE A 263 -20.71 -25.99 -27.39
C PHE A 263 -20.47 -25.49 -28.81
N GLY A 264 -20.96 -26.28 -29.75
CA GLY A 264 -20.81 -26.02 -31.18
C GLY A 264 -22.13 -26.10 -31.94
N TRP A 265 -22.00 -26.25 -33.26
CA TRP A 265 -23.13 -26.35 -34.18
C TRP A 265 -23.72 -27.76 -34.26
N ASN A 266 -23.02 -28.78 -33.73
CA ASN A 266 -23.55 -30.14 -33.61
C ASN A 266 -24.34 -30.29 -32.31
N ALA A 267 -25.66 -30.12 -32.40
CA ALA A 267 -26.55 -30.18 -31.25
C ALA A 267 -26.54 -31.53 -30.54
N GLY A 268 -26.56 -32.64 -31.30
CA GLY A 268 -26.56 -33.99 -30.74
C GLY A 268 -25.32 -34.28 -29.91
N GLN A 269 -24.13 -33.86 -30.37
CA GLN A 269 -22.89 -34.02 -29.62
C GLN A 269 -22.92 -33.26 -28.28
N THR A 270 -23.36 -32.00 -28.30
CA THR A 270 -23.43 -31.15 -27.12
C THR A 270 -24.43 -31.71 -26.09
N GLN A 271 -25.62 -32.10 -26.55
CA GLN A 271 -26.69 -32.64 -25.72
C GLN A 271 -26.32 -33.99 -25.10
N ASN A 272 -25.67 -34.87 -25.86
CA ASN A 272 -25.18 -36.16 -25.36
C ASN A 272 -24.05 -35.98 -24.33
N ALA A 273 -23.16 -35.00 -24.53
CA ALA A 273 -22.14 -34.68 -23.54
C ALA A 273 -22.74 -34.11 -22.25
N ALA A 274 -23.74 -33.23 -22.36
CA ALA A 274 -24.45 -32.66 -21.22
C ALA A 274 -25.15 -33.72 -20.36
N SER A 275 -25.85 -34.68 -20.96
CA SER A 275 -26.53 -35.74 -20.23
C SER A 275 -25.56 -36.66 -19.47
N GLN A 276 -24.37 -36.90 -20.04
CA GLN A 276 -23.30 -37.69 -19.39
C GLN A 276 -22.70 -37.02 -18.15
N ILE A 277 -22.84 -35.70 -18.01
CA ILE A 277 -22.42 -34.95 -16.82
C ILE A 277 -23.59 -34.59 -15.89
N GLY A 278 -24.78 -35.16 -16.12
CA GLY A 278 -25.96 -34.92 -15.30
C GLY A 278 -26.62 -33.54 -15.52
N CYS A 279 -26.44 -32.96 -16.70
CA CYS A 279 -27.00 -31.68 -17.09
C CYS A 279 -27.87 -31.80 -18.35
N THR A 280 -28.70 -30.79 -18.60
CA THR A 280 -29.50 -30.66 -19.81
C THR A 280 -29.01 -29.45 -20.61
N ALA A 281 -28.80 -29.62 -21.92
CA ALA A 281 -28.43 -28.54 -22.83
C ALA A 281 -29.53 -28.29 -23.87
N SER A 282 -29.95 -27.04 -24.04
CA SER A 282 -30.89 -26.62 -25.09
C SER A 282 -30.27 -25.56 -26.01
N PHE A 283 -30.54 -25.65 -27.31
CA PHE A 283 -30.02 -24.70 -28.31
C PHE A 283 -31.15 -23.86 -28.90
N ASN A 284 -30.97 -22.55 -28.92
CA ASN A 284 -31.81 -21.59 -29.62
C ASN A 284 -31.07 -21.13 -30.88
N SER A 285 -31.52 -21.57 -32.05
CA SER A 285 -30.88 -21.30 -33.34
C SER A 285 -30.97 -19.83 -33.77
N THR A 286 -32.03 -19.10 -33.39
CA THR A 286 -32.21 -17.67 -33.72
C THR A 286 -31.14 -16.79 -33.06
N THR A 287 -30.71 -17.17 -31.86
CA THR A 287 -29.70 -16.42 -31.08
C THR A 287 -28.36 -17.14 -30.99
N SER A 288 -28.22 -18.28 -31.70
CA SER A 288 -27.06 -19.17 -31.62
C SER A 288 -26.65 -19.48 -30.17
N LYS A 289 -27.64 -19.71 -29.28
CA LYS A 289 -27.46 -19.75 -27.83
C LYS A 289 -27.70 -21.13 -27.26
N TRP A 290 -26.70 -21.66 -26.56
CA TRP A 290 -26.84 -22.79 -25.66
C TRP A 290 -27.24 -22.34 -24.26
N THR A 291 -28.17 -23.07 -23.64
CA THR A 291 -28.47 -22.97 -22.20
C THR A 291 -28.20 -24.33 -21.58
N LEU A 292 -27.22 -24.40 -20.67
CA LEU A 292 -26.94 -25.59 -19.88
C LEU A 292 -27.58 -25.43 -18.50
N THR A 293 -28.27 -26.45 -18.01
CA THR A 293 -28.85 -26.47 -16.65
C THR A 293 -28.46 -27.77 -15.94
N CYS A 294 -27.98 -27.66 -14.71
CA CYS A 294 -27.53 -28.79 -13.89
C CYS A 294 -28.24 -28.75 -12.54
N ALA A 295 -28.69 -29.91 -12.03
CA ALA A 295 -29.43 -29.99 -10.76
C ALA A 295 -28.55 -30.29 -9.53
N GLY A 296 -27.28 -30.65 -9.73
CA GLY A 296 -26.37 -31.07 -8.65
C GLY A 296 -25.66 -29.92 -7.95
N ALA A 297 -25.36 -30.12 -6.65
CA ALA A 297 -24.47 -29.23 -5.88
C ALA A 297 -23.02 -29.26 -6.36
N THR A 298 -22.66 -30.27 -7.17
CA THR A 298 -21.36 -30.37 -7.84
C THR A 298 -21.59 -30.74 -9.30
N VAL A 299 -20.92 -30.03 -10.20
CA VAL A 299 -20.92 -30.30 -11.64
C VAL A 299 -19.49 -30.62 -12.05
N ASN A 300 -19.32 -31.75 -12.72
CA ASN A 300 -18.03 -32.36 -13.00
C ASN A 300 -17.88 -32.54 -14.52
N LEU A 301 -16.93 -31.85 -15.14
CA LEU A 301 -16.60 -31.98 -16.57
C LEU A 301 -15.09 -32.03 -16.80
N ARG A 302 -14.68 -32.40 -18.01
CA ARG A 302 -13.26 -32.42 -18.40
C ARG A 302 -12.89 -31.11 -19.05
N ASN A 303 -12.99 -30.99 -20.38
CA ASN A 303 -12.84 -29.71 -21.07
C ASN A 303 -14.19 -29.07 -21.41
N MET A 304 -14.21 -27.75 -21.46
CA MET A 304 -15.29 -26.98 -22.07
C MET A 304 -14.72 -26.16 -23.24
N THR A 305 -15.28 -26.35 -24.42
CA THR A 305 -14.97 -25.56 -25.62
C THR A 305 -16.21 -24.86 -26.15
N VAL A 306 -16.06 -23.64 -26.64
CA VAL A 306 -17.13 -22.86 -27.27
C VAL A 306 -16.67 -22.39 -28.64
N GLN A 307 -17.38 -22.81 -29.68
CA GLN A 307 -17.05 -22.53 -31.08
C GLN A 307 -17.49 -21.13 -31.52
N GLY A 308 -16.90 -20.62 -32.61
CA GLY A 308 -17.19 -19.31 -33.18
C GLY A 308 -18.68 -19.01 -33.38
N GLY A 309 -19.10 -17.81 -32.98
CA GLY A 309 -20.48 -17.33 -33.11
C GLY A 309 -21.48 -17.86 -32.06
N ILE A 310 -21.07 -18.78 -31.20
CA ILE A 310 -21.95 -19.40 -30.20
C ILE A 310 -22.05 -18.57 -28.91
N ASN A 311 -23.27 -18.43 -28.38
CA ASN A 311 -23.55 -17.91 -27.05
C ASN A 311 -23.81 -19.08 -26.07
N VAL A 312 -23.36 -18.99 -24.82
CA VAL A 312 -23.59 -20.00 -23.78
C VAL A 312 -24.00 -19.34 -22.48
N ASP A 313 -25.17 -19.70 -21.96
CA ASP A 313 -25.53 -19.51 -20.57
C ASP A 313 -25.28 -20.81 -19.82
N PHE A 314 -24.20 -20.86 -19.05
CA PHE A 314 -23.76 -22.06 -18.35
C PHE A 314 -24.39 -22.08 -16.95
N ASN A 315 -25.38 -22.93 -16.70
CA ASN A 315 -26.00 -23.15 -15.40
C ASN A 315 -26.40 -21.87 -14.64
N MET A 316 -26.97 -20.88 -15.33
CA MET A 316 -27.27 -19.56 -14.75
C MET A 316 -28.29 -19.59 -13.61
N THR A 317 -29.05 -20.68 -13.47
CA THR A 317 -29.97 -20.92 -12.34
C THR A 317 -29.31 -21.61 -11.14
N GLY A 318 -28.01 -21.93 -11.22
CA GLY A 318 -27.26 -22.58 -10.15
C GLY A 318 -27.05 -21.65 -8.95
N ALA A 319 -27.20 -22.21 -7.74
CA ALA A 319 -26.92 -21.49 -6.50
C ALA A 319 -25.41 -21.17 -6.34
N ALA A 320 -25.08 -20.12 -5.60
CA ALA A 320 -23.68 -19.72 -5.34
C ALA A 320 -22.88 -20.77 -4.53
N SER A 321 -23.55 -21.75 -3.91
CA SER A 321 -22.92 -22.88 -3.22
C SER A 321 -22.48 -24.01 -4.15
N VAL A 322 -22.85 -23.96 -5.44
CA VAL A 322 -22.51 -25.01 -6.40
C VAL A 322 -21.01 -24.98 -6.71
N THR A 323 -20.41 -26.18 -6.77
CA THR A 323 -19.01 -26.37 -7.17
C THR A 323 -18.92 -26.90 -8.59
N TYR A 324 -18.20 -26.19 -9.46
CA TYR A 324 -17.94 -26.55 -10.85
C TYR A 324 -16.49 -27.02 -10.99
N ASN A 325 -16.29 -28.30 -11.28
CA ASN A 325 -14.98 -28.91 -11.44
C ASN A 325 -14.70 -29.20 -12.91
N PHE A 326 -13.60 -28.65 -13.42
CA PHE A 326 -13.08 -28.88 -14.76
C PHE A 326 -11.72 -29.56 -14.62
N LYS A 327 -11.62 -30.83 -15.04
CA LYS A 327 -10.33 -31.54 -15.10
C LYS A 327 -9.41 -30.99 -16.19
N GLY A 328 -10.00 -30.37 -17.20
CA GLY A 328 -9.33 -29.74 -18.33
C GLY A 328 -9.48 -28.22 -18.31
N SER A 329 -9.45 -27.63 -19.49
CA SER A 329 -9.51 -26.19 -19.69
C SER A 329 -10.92 -25.69 -19.99
N ILE A 330 -11.15 -24.40 -19.76
CA ILE A 330 -12.25 -23.66 -20.38
C ILE A 330 -11.66 -22.87 -21.56
N SER A 331 -12.18 -23.05 -22.77
CA SER A 331 -11.74 -22.34 -23.97
C SER A 331 -12.91 -21.71 -24.69
N ASN A 332 -12.92 -20.38 -24.77
CA ASN A 332 -13.96 -19.62 -25.45
C ASN A 332 -13.41 -18.94 -26.72
N THR A 333 -13.93 -19.37 -27.86
CA THR A 333 -13.75 -18.72 -29.17
C THR A 333 -15.09 -18.29 -29.79
N GLY A 334 -16.18 -18.40 -29.02
CA GLY A 334 -17.53 -18.02 -29.42
C GLY A 334 -17.82 -16.53 -29.23
N ALA A 335 -19.10 -16.19 -29.11
CA ALA A 335 -19.55 -14.82 -28.94
C ALA A 335 -19.62 -14.42 -27.46
N VAL A 336 -20.44 -15.11 -26.66
CA VAL A 336 -20.65 -14.79 -25.24
C VAL A 336 -20.75 -16.06 -24.41
N VAL A 337 -20.06 -16.11 -23.27
CA VAL A 337 -20.22 -17.17 -22.27
C VAL A 337 -20.47 -16.54 -20.92
N ARG A 338 -21.55 -16.94 -20.25
CA ARG A 338 -21.90 -16.48 -18.90
C ARG A 338 -21.91 -17.67 -17.95
N PHE A 339 -21.22 -17.51 -16.82
CA PHE A 339 -21.21 -18.43 -15.71
C PHE A 339 -21.84 -17.78 -14.47
N PRO A 340 -22.54 -18.55 -13.61
CA PRO A 340 -23.13 -18.07 -12.37
C PRO A 340 -22.06 -17.80 -11.31
N SER A 341 -22.50 -17.34 -10.15
CA SER A 341 -21.70 -17.42 -8.92
C SER A 341 -21.46 -18.87 -8.51
N GLY A 342 -20.32 -19.15 -7.88
CA GLY A 342 -19.98 -20.52 -7.47
C GLY A 342 -18.52 -20.72 -7.07
N THR A 343 -18.16 -21.98 -6.81
CA THR A 343 -16.76 -22.40 -6.68
C THR A 343 -16.32 -23.05 -7.98
N PHE A 344 -15.32 -22.49 -8.65
CA PHE A 344 -14.77 -23.01 -9.90
C PHE A 344 -13.38 -23.58 -9.66
N ASN A 345 -13.24 -24.88 -9.85
CA ASN A 345 -11.97 -25.60 -9.78
C ASN A 345 -11.58 -26.04 -11.20
N ILE A 346 -10.66 -25.30 -11.84
CA ILE A 346 -10.29 -25.48 -13.24
C ILE A 346 -8.85 -25.93 -13.32
N ALA A 347 -8.59 -27.20 -13.64
CA ALA A 347 -7.25 -27.76 -13.54
C ALA A 347 -6.30 -27.35 -14.68
N GLN A 348 -6.81 -26.98 -15.87
CA GLN A 348 -5.96 -26.58 -17.01
C GLN A 348 -6.31 -25.20 -17.57
N GLY A 349 -6.64 -24.25 -16.69
CA GLY A 349 -6.75 -22.84 -17.03
C GLY A 349 -7.92 -22.41 -17.91
N ILE A 350 -7.96 -21.11 -18.18
CA ILE A 350 -9.00 -20.44 -18.98
C ILE A 350 -8.35 -19.74 -20.17
N SER A 351 -8.87 -20.00 -21.38
CA SER A 351 -8.49 -19.32 -22.62
C SER A 351 -9.69 -18.58 -23.20
N THR A 352 -9.51 -17.32 -23.59
CA THR A 352 -10.54 -16.52 -24.28
C THR A 352 -9.91 -15.82 -25.48
N ALA A 353 -10.59 -15.87 -26.63
CA ALA A 353 -10.10 -15.32 -27.89
C ALA A 353 -11.25 -14.98 -28.85
N GLY A 354 -10.94 -14.58 -30.08
CA GLY A 354 -11.93 -14.47 -31.17
C GLY A 354 -12.98 -13.36 -30.98
N GLY A 355 -12.70 -12.34 -30.16
CA GLY A 355 -13.67 -11.28 -29.84
C GLY A 355 -14.76 -11.73 -28.86
N SER A 356 -14.60 -12.89 -28.22
CA SER A 356 -15.53 -13.41 -27.21
C SER A 356 -15.66 -12.51 -25.97
N THR A 357 -16.82 -12.56 -25.33
CA THR A 357 -17.04 -12.05 -23.97
C THR A 357 -17.28 -13.22 -23.03
N THR A 358 -16.48 -13.34 -21.98
CA THR A 358 -16.64 -14.35 -20.93
C THR A 358 -16.88 -13.67 -19.60
N SER A 359 -17.95 -14.02 -18.90
CA SER A 359 -18.22 -13.47 -17.57
C SER A 359 -18.53 -14.57 -16.56
N PHE A 360 -17.99 -14.42 -15.36
CA PHE A 360 -18.29 -15.24 -14.19
C PHE A 360 -19.01 -14.40 -13.13
N GLY A 361 -19.97 -15.01 -12.42
CA GLY A 361 -20.49 -14.46 -11.18
C GLY A 361 -19.42 -14.41 -10.08
N SER A 362 -19.79 -13.93 -8.88
CA SER A 362 -18.87 -13.90 -7.74
C SER A 362 -18.57 -15.30 -7.20
N GLY A 363 -17.39 -15.50 -6.61
CA GLY A 363 -17.07 -16.81 -6.07
C GLY A 363 -15.62 -17.07 -5.74
N THR A 364 -15.29 -18.36 -5.72
CA THR A 364 -13.92 -18.85 -5.52
C THR A 364 -13.42 -19.49 -6.80
N PHE A 365 -12.29 -19.01 -7.31
CA PHE A 365 -11.69 -19.45 -8.56
C PHE A 365 -10.33 -20.06 -8.28
N ARG A 366 -10.24 -21.39 -8.37
CA ARG A 366 -8.98 -22.12 -8.31
C ARG A 366 -8.62 -22.55 -9.72
N ILE A 367 -7.51 -22.05 -10.24
CA ILE A 367 -7.19 -22.18 -11.66
C ILE A 367 -5.76 -22.69 -11.82
N GLY A 368 -5.65 -23.92 -12.29
CA GLY A 368 -4.41 -24.59 -12.69
C GLY A 368 -3.84 -24.02 -13.98
N ARG A 369 -2.57 -24.36 -14.26
CA ARG A 369 -1.86 -23.94 -15.47
C ARG A 369 -2.40 -24.65 -16.71
N GLN A 370 -2.57 -23.91 -17.80
CA GLN A 370 -2.88 -24.47 -19.12
C GLN A 370 -1.82 -25.46 -19.62
N THR A 371 -2.28 -26.42 -20.41
CA THR A 371 -1.42 -27.37 -21.14
C THR A 371 -1.16 -26.94 -22.59
N ALA A 372 -1.98 -26.02 -23.11
CA ALA A 372 -1.75 -25.33 -24.37
C ALA A 372 -1.04 -23.99 -24.10
N GLN A 373 -0.17 -23.57 -25.02
CA GLN A 373 0.49 -22.28 -24.93
C GLN A 373 -0.52 -21.15 -25.18
N CYS A 374 -0.34 -20.05 -24.47
CA CYS A 374 -0.90 -18.77 -24.90
C CYS A 374 -0.25 -18.38 -26.22
N ASN A 375 -1.00 -18.44 -27.33
CA ASN A 375 -0.50 -18.19 -28.69
C ASN A 375 0.30 -16.88 -28.84
N TRP A 376 0.01 -15.87 -28.03
CA TRP A 376 0.68 -14.56 -28.08
C TRP A 376 1.86 -14.41 -27.10
N ALA A 377 2.05 -15.37 -26.19
CA ALA A 377 3.12 -15.37 -25.19
C ALA A 377 4.10 -16.55 -25.35
N ASN A 378 3.73 -17.58 -26.12
CA ASN A 378 4.46 -18.86 -26.26
C ASN A 378 4.78 -19.52 -24.90
N GLN A 379 3.86 -19.37 -23.94
CA GLN A 379 4.05 -19.71 -22.53
C GLN A 379 2.74 -20.19 -21.89
N TYR A 380 2.84 -20.81 -20.71
CA TYR A 380 1.70 -21.45 -20.04
C TYR A 380 1.26 -20.68 -18.79
N TYR A 381 -0.01 -20.29 -18.78
CA TYR A 381 -0.63 -19.44 -17.75
C TYR A 381 -1.88 -20.10 -17.16
N SER A 382 -2.37 -19.63 -16.01
CA SER A 382 -3.69 -20.04 -15.50
C SER A 382 -4.80 -19.32 -16.27
N ILE A 383 -4.58 -18.05 -16.62
CA ILE A 383 -5.49 -17.24 -17.43
C ILE A 383 -4.76 -16.78 -18.68
N CYS A 384 -5.35 -17.07 -19.84
CA CYS A 384 -4.90 -16.62 -21.14
C CYS A 384 -6.01 -15.80 -21.80
N ASN A 385 -6.00 -14.49 -21.57
CA ASN A 385 -7.04 -13.60 -22.04
C ASN A 385 -6.60 -12.81 -23.26
N ALA A 386 -7.21 -13.10 -24.41
CA ALA A 386 -7.11 -12.29 -25.62
C ALA A 386 -8.49 -11.75 -26.05
N SER A 387 -9.39 -11.54 -25.07
CA SER A 387 -10.73 -11.00 -25.30
C SER A 387 -11.30 -10.30 -24.05
N ALA A 388 -12.61 -10.17 -23.91
CA ALA A 388 -13.20 -9.64 -22.69
C ALA A 388 -13.43 -10.78 -21.67
N LEU A 389 -12.78 -10.71 -20.51
CA LEU A 389 -12.95 -11.68 -19.42
C LEU A 389 -13.22 -10.94 -18.10
N THR A 390 -14.36 -11.21 -17.47
CA THR A 390 -14.75 -10.57 -16.22
C THR A 390 -15.17 -11.58 -15.16
N PHE A 391 -14.79 -11.31 -13.93
CA PHE A 391 -15.25 -12.02 -12.75
C PHE A 391 -15.92 -11.00 -11.83
N ALA A 392 -17.20 -11.20 -11.52
CA ALA A 392 -17.86 -10.38 -10.50
C ALA A 392 -17.22 -10.63 -9.13
N GLY A 393 -17.48 -9.75 -8.17
CA GLY A 393 -16.97 -9.93 -6.82
C GLY A 393 -17.90 -9.40 -5.73
N PRO A 394 -17.45 -9.46 -4.47
CA PRO A 394 -16.11 -9.90 -4.05
C PRO A 394 -15.82 -11.38 -4.35
N SER A 395 -14.57 -11.69 -4.73
CA SER A 395 -14.14 -13.03 -5.16
C SER A 395 -12.76 -13.41 -4.63
N THR A 396 -12.52 -14.72 -4.53
CA THR A 396 -11.22 -15.29 -4.12
C THR A 396 -10.57 -16.00 -5.30
N PHE A 397 -9.31 -15.69 -5.58
CA PHE A 397 -8.54 -16.23 -6.70
C PHE A 397 -7.31 -16.97 -6.19
N GLU A 398 -7.20 -18.25 -6.56
CA GLU A 398 -6.04 -19.11 -6.31
C GLU A 398 -5.54 -19.63 -7.66
N LEU A 399 -4.63 -18.88 -8.28
CA LEU A 399 -4.07 -19.21 -9.58
C LEU A 399 -2.74 -19.91 -9.38
N ASN A 400 -2.64 -21.18 -9.79
CA ASN A 400 -1.41 -21.96 -9.73
C ASN A 400 -0.28 -21.35 -10.58
N SER A 401 -0.65 -20.65 -11.64
CA SER A 401 0.22 -20.03 -12.64
C SER A 401 -0.27 -18.60 -12.93
N GLY A 402 0.52 -17.85 -13.68
CA GLY A 402 0.27 -16.42 -13.89
C GLY A 402 -0.95 -16.10 -14.75
N VAL A 403 -1.09 -14.81 -15.02
CA VAL A 403 -2.09 -14.23 -15.92
C VAL A 403 -1.39 -13.62 -17.14
N PHE A 404 -1.82 -14.02 -18.33
CA PHE A 404 -1.49 -13.36 -19.58
C PHE A 404 -2.73 -12.65 -20.13
N ASN A 405 -2.63 -11.35 -20.39
CA ASN A 405 -3.76 -10.54 -20.84
C ASN A 405 -3.37 -9.59 -21.98
N THR A 406 -4.07 -9.62 -23.11
CA THR A 406 -3.89 -8.68 -24.21
C THR A 406 -5.13 -7.81 -24.47
N GLN A 407 -6.17 -7.93 -23.64
CA GLN A 407 -7.45 -7.24 -23.80
C GLN A 407 -8.01 -6.79 -22.44
N GLN A 408 -9.31 -6.88 -22.21
CA GLN A 408 -9.98 -6.44 -20.99
C GLN A 408 -10.12 -7.61 -19.99
N LEU A 409 -9.49 -7.49 -18.83
CA LEU A 409 -9.57 -8.45 -17.74
C LEU A 409 -9.97 -7.74 -16.44
N THR A 410 -11.06 -8.19 -15.83
CA THR A 410 -11.48 -7.72 -14.50
C THR A 410 -11.57 -8.89 -13.52
N LEU A 411 -10.83 -8.82 -12.43
CA LEU A 411 -10.79 -9.85 -11.38
C LEU A 411 -11.47 -9.34 -10.11
N GLY A 412 -12.77 -9.60 -10.00
CA GLY A 412 -13.58 -9.26 -8.82
C GLY A 412 -14.19 -7.86 -8.91
N SER A 413 -14.84 -7.47 -7.81
CA SER A 413 -15.44 -6.15 -7.56
C SER A 413 -15.59 -5.96 -6.05
N GLY A 414 -15.91 -4.75 -5.59
CA GLY A 414 -15.98 -4.45 -4.15
C GLY A 414 -14.60 -4.48 -3.48
N SER A 415 -14.55 -4.73 -2.16
CA SER A 415 -13.31 -4.56 -1.38
C SER A 415 -12.87 -5.78 -0.58
N THR A 416 -13.55 -6.92 -0.63
CA THR A 416 -13.21 -8.12 0.16
C THR A 416 -12.68 -9.26 -0.70
N ASN A 417 -11.98 -8.92 -1.78
CA ASN A 417 -11.37 -9.89 -2.68
C ASN A 417 -10.13 -10.54 -2.03
N SER A 418 -9.60 -11.61 -2.63
CA SER A 418 -8.30 -12.18 -2.25
C SER A 418 -7.63 -12.81 -3.45
N TYR A 419 -6.31 -12.67 -3.54
CA TYR A 419 -5.49 -13.09 -4.67
C TYR A 419 -4.26 -13.84 -4.19
N LYS A 420 -4.09 -15.07 -4.69
CA LYS A 420 -2.83 -15.80 -4.66
C LYS A 420 -2.52 -16.21 -6.09
N ILE A 421 -1.41 -15.73 -6.62
CA ILE A 421 -1.06 -15.88 -8.03
C ILE A 421 0.32 -16.48 -8.12
N GLY A 422 0.44 -17.66 -8.72
CA GLY A 422 1.69 -18.34 -8.97
C GLY A 422 2.37 -17.87 -10.26
N PRO A 423 3.61 -18.32 -10.50
CA PRO A 423 4.37 -17.94 -11.68
C PRO A 423 3.96 -18.77 -12.90
N SER A 424 4.01 -18.14 -14.07
CA SER A 424 3.96 -18.83 -15.37
C SER A 424 5.12 -19.81 -15.54
N SER A 425 5.08 -20.59 -16.62
CA SER A 425 6.20 -21.46 -17.00
C SER A 425 7.56 -20.76 -17.16
N THR A 426 7.58 -19.43 -17.26
CA THR A 426 8.78 -18.59 -17.39
C THR A 426 8.90 -17.56 -16.26
N GLY A 427 8.11 -17.71 -15.20
CA GLY A 427 8.28 -16.91 -13.99
C GLY A 427 7.41 -15.65 -13.92
N TYR A 428 6.36 -15.48 -14.72
CA TYR A 428 5.48 -14.29 -14.65
C TYR A 428 4.21 -14.54 -13.85
N ALA A 429 3.94 -13.73 -12.83
CA ALA A 429 2.62 -13.65 -12.20
C ALA A 429 1.64 -12.86 -13.08
N PHE A 430 2.13 -11.78 -13.70
CA PHE A 430 1.37 -10.96 -14.63
C PHE A 430 2.21 -10.66 -15.87
N ASN A 431 1.62 -10.83 -17.04
CA ASN A 431 2.19 -10.42 -18.31
C ASN A 431 1.08 -9.80 -19.16
N THR A 432 1.10 -8.49 -19.32
CA THR A 432 0.08 -7.76 -20.05
C THR A 432 0.61 -7.24 -21.39
N GLY A 433 -0.13 -7.51 -22.46
CA GLY A 433 0.17 -6.98 -23.80
C GLY A 433 -0.14 -5.48 -23.90
N GLY A 434 0.35 -4.84 -24.96
CA GLY A 434 0.11 -3.41 -25.18
C GLY A 434 -1.38 -3.08 -25.32
N GLY A 435 -1.79 -1.92 -24.81
CA GLY A 435 -3.18 -1.44 -24.84
C GLY A 435 -4.21 -2.23 -24.01
N SER A 436 -3.77 -3.28 -23.31
CA SER A 436 -4.66 -4.13 -22.50
C SER A 436 -5.05 -3.46 -21.17
N THR A 437 -6.11 -3.94 -20.53
CA THR A 437 -6.54 -3.47 -19.21
C THR A 437 -6.72 -4.66 -18.28
N THR A 438 -6.11 -4.61 -17.10
CA THR A 438 -6.22 -5.62 -16.06
C THR A 438 -6.55 -4.93 -14.74
N LEU A 439 -7.76 -5.14 -14.23
CA LEU A 439 -8.25 -4.51 -13.01
C LEU A 439 -8.45 -5.56 -11.93
N LEU A 440 -7.73 -5.38 -10.81
CA LEU A 440 -7.98 -6.08 -9.56
C LEU A 440 -8.62 -5.10 -8.57
N TYR A 441 -9.57 -5.59 -7.80
CA TYR A 441 -10.34 -4.82 -6.83
C TYR A 441 -9.89 -5.11 -5.40
N ASP A 442 -10.18 -4.18 -4.49
CA ASP A 442 -9.52 -4.10 -3.20
C ASP A 442 -9.66 -5.37 -2.34
N VAL A 443 -8.69 -5.53 -1.44
CA VAL A 443 -8.55 -6.65 -0.51
C VAL A 443 -8.67 -6.11 0.91
N SER A 444 -9.71 -6.55 1.61
CA SER A 444 -9.98 -6.23 3.01
C SER A 444 -10.67 -7.39 3.71
N GLY A 445 -10.57 -7.42 5.03
CA GLY A 445 -11.11 -8.48 5.86
C GLY A 445 -10.07 -9.52 6.28
N SER A 446 -10.37 -10.23 7.38
CA SER A 446 -9.47 -11.22 7.96
C SER A 446 -9.22 -12.40 7.01
N GLY A 447 -7.95 -12.81 6.88
CA GLY A 447 -7.54 -13.92 6.03
C GLY A 447 -7.53 -13.65 4.52
N LYS A 448 -7.82 -12.41 4.09
CA LYS A 448 -7.75 -11.98 2.69
C LYS A 448 -6.37 -11.39 2.39
N VAL A 449 -5.79 -11.77 1.26
CA VAL A 449 -4.40 -11.43 0.92
C VAL A 449 -4.26 -11.02 -0.54
N PHE A 450 -3.20 -10.27 -0.84
CA PHE A 450 -2.66 -10.15 -2.20
C PHE A 450 -1.24 -10.72 -2.19
N GLN A 451 -1.05 -11.83 -2.88
CA GLN A 451 0.22 -12.54 -3.00
C GLN A 451 0.47 -12.88 -4.47
N ALA A 452 1.59 -12.41 -5.01
CA ALA A 452 2.03 -12.72 -6.37
C ALA A 452 3.44 -13.31 -6.33
N LYS A 453 3.59 -14.56 -6.76
CA LYS A 453 4.88 -15.21 -6.99
C LYS A 453 5.17 -15.16 -8.48
N GLY A 454 6.23 -14.47 -8.86
CA GLY A 454 6.65 -14.23 -10.23
C GLY A 454 6.65 -12.76 -10.62
N ASN A 455 7.32 -12.49 -11.74
CA ASN A 455 7.49 -11.18 -12.32
C ASN A 455 6.17 -10.59 -12.80
N THR A 456 6.07 -9.28 -12.74
CA THR A 456 5.03 -8.47 -13.37
C THR A 456 5.64 -7.73 -14.54
N LEU A 457 5.12 -7.98 -15.74
CA LEU A 457 5.50 -7.30 -16.97
C LEU A 457 4.27 -6.65 -17.58
N THR A 458 4.39 -5.37 -17.96
CA THR A 458 3.34 -4.69 -18.72
C THR A 458 3.86 -4.12 -20.03
N GLY A 459 3.05 -4.24 -21.09
CA GLY A 459 3.31 -3.65 -22.41
C GLY A 459 2.89 -2.18 -22.49
N GLY A 460 3.45 -1.44 -23.45
CA GLY A 460 3.13 -0.02 -23.66
C GLY A 460 1.63 0.24 -23.85
N GLY A 461 1.12 1.31 -23.26
CA GLY A 461 -0.31 1.66 -23.36
C GLY A 461 -1.25 0.76 -22.56
N SER A 462 -0.76 -0.27 -21.87
CA SER A 462 -1.61 -1.08 -20.99
C SER A 462 -1.99 -0.35 -19.71
N CYS A 463 -2.98 -0.88 -18.98
CA CYS A 463 -3.40 -0.44 -17.66
C CYS A 463 -3.44 -1.67 -16.74
N LEU A 464 -2.58 -1.69 -15.72
CA LEU A 464 -2.62 -2.66 -14.64
C LEU A 464 -2.99 -1.95 -13.34
N LYS A 465 -4.16 -2.25 -12.79
CA LYS A 465 -4.57 -1.79 -11.46
C LYS A 465 -4.49 -2.96 -10.49
N LEU A 466 -3.64 -2.80 -9.48
CA LEU A 466 -3.49 -3.73 -8.37
C LEU A 466 -4.26 -3.20 -7.14
N PRO A 467 -4.75 -4.10 -6.27
CA PRO A 467 -5.75 -3.74 -5.27
C PRO A 467 -5.16 -2.92 -4.12
N ALA A 468 -6.00 -2.11 -3.45
CA ALA A 468 -5.64 -1.63 -2.12
C ALA A 468 -5.67 -2.79 -1.12
N VAL A 469 -4.65 -2.86 -0.27
CA VAL A 469 -4.46 -3.96 0.69
C VAL A 469 -3.52 -3.51 1.80
N ALA A 470 -3.75 -3.96 3.04
CA ALA A 470 -2.86 -3.58 4.15
C ALA A 470 -1.39 -4.03 3.92
N GLN A 471 -1.20 -5.21 3.33
CA GLN A 471 0.10 -5.79 2.97
C GLN A 471 -0.03 -6.50 1.61
N ALA A 472 0.72 -6.03 0.62
CA ALA A 472 0.88 -6.66 -0.68
C ALA A 472 2.25 -7.35 -0.74
N ASP A 473 2.26 -8.62 -1.12
CA ASP A 473 3.48 -9.43 -1.22
C ASP A 473 3.74 -9.81 -2.69
N VAL A 474 4.90 -9.41 -3.23
CA VAL A 474 5.34 -9.73 -4.59
C VAL A 474 6.72 -10.37 -4.54
N ASP A 475 6.79 -11.68 -4.81
CA ASP A 475 8.05 -12.42 -4.96
C ASP A 475 8.46 -12.44 -6.43
N GLY A 476 9.10 -11.36 -6.88
CA GLY A 476 9.48 -11.15 -8.26
C GLY A 476 9.65 -9.67 -8.61
N ASN A 477 10.05 -9.42 -9.86
CA ASN A 477 10.33 -8.07 -10.35
C ASN A 477 9.07 -7.40 -10.91
N ILE A 478 8.97 -6.08 -10.81
CA ILE A 478 7.93 -5.28 -11.46
C ILE A 478 8.59 -4.43 -12.55
N SER A 479 8.32 -4.78 -13.81
CA SER A 479 8.81 -4.06 -14.99
C SER A 479 7.62 -3.56 -15.81
N ILE A 480 7.43 -2.25 -15.89
CA ILE A 480 6.24 -1.68 -16.53
C ILE A 480 6.58 -0.81 -17.73
N ALA A 481 5.84 -0.98 -18.84
CA ALA A 481 5.85 -0.07 -19.99
C ALA A 481 4.52 0.67 -20.16
N GLY A 482 3.42 0.16 -19.56
CA GLY A 482 2.11 0.83 -19.50
C GLY A 482 1.85 1.50 -18.15
N ALA A 483 0.60 1.87 -17.90
CA ALA A 483 0.12 2.41 -16.64
C ALA A 483 0.06 1.35 -15.54
N LEU A 484 0.55 1.67 -14.34
CA LEU A 484 0.42 0.90 -13.11
C LEU A 484 -0.27 1.75 -12.04
N ILE A 485 -1.37 1.23 -11.49
CA ILE A 485 -1.99 1.77 -10.28
C ILE A 485 -1.74 0.78 -9.15
N LEU A 486 -1.03 1.23 -8.12
CA LEU A 486 -0.90 0.52 -6.85
C LEU A 486 -1.95 1.08 -5.87
N GLY A 487 -2.86 0.22 -5.43
CA GLY A 487 -3.77 0.58 -4.36
C GLY A 487 -3.03 0.85 -3.05
N ALA A 488 -3.65 1.65 -2.17
CA ALA A 488 -3.07 2.03 -0.88
C ALA A 488 -2.65 0.81 -0.06
N GLY A 489 -1.49 0.89 0.60
CA GLY A 489 -0.92 -0.26 1.29
C GLY A 489 0.60 -0.27 1.43
N ILE A 490 1.09 -1.30 2.11
CA ILE A 490 2.53 -1.59 2.19
C ILE A 490 2.84 -2.65 1.14
N TRP A 491 3.65 -2.29 0.15
CA TRP A 491 4.02 -3.12 -0.98
C TRP A 491 5.42 -3.66 -0.78
N THR A 492 5.53 -4.94 -0.44
CA THR A 492 6.81 -5.64 -0.28
C THR A 492 7.12 -6.42 -1.55
N VAL A 493 8.17 -5.99 -2.24
CA VAL A 493 8.63 -6.57 -3.51
C VAL A 493 10.00 -7.18 -3.30
N ASP A 494 10.07 -8.51 -3.37
CA ASP A 494 11.34 -9.23 -3.41
C ASP A 494 11.92 -9.21 -4.83
N GLY A 495 12.42 -8.04 -5.23
CA GLY A 495 12.97 -7.77 -6.55
C GLY A 495 13.21 -6.28 -6.75
N TYR A 496 13.07 -5.83 -8.00
CA TYR A 496 13.17 -4.43 -8.40
C TYR A 496 11.84 -3.87 -8.93
N LEU A 497 11.74 -2.54 -8.97
CA LEU A 497 10.71 -1.80 -9.69
C LEU A 497 11.37 -0.95 -10.80
N ALA A 498 11.11 -1.30 -12.06
CA ALA A 498 11.61 -0.56 -13.19
C ALA A 498 10.46 -0.14 -14.12
N MET A 499 10.54 1.10 -14.60
CA MET A 499 9.48 1.74 -15.35
C MET A 499 10.04 2.30 -16.66
N GLY A 500 9.40 1.98 -17.78
CA GLY A 500 9.79 2.44 -19.12
C GLY A 500 10.97 1.69 -19.76
N GLU A 501 11.43 0.56 -19.20
CA GLU A 501 12.60 -0.17 -19.72
C GLU A 501 12.48 -0.57 -21.19
N ASN A 502 11.27 -0.90 -21.63
CA ASN A 502 10.97 -1.35 -22.99
C ASN A 502 10.25 -0.26 -23.82
N GLY A 503 10.46 1.01 -23.47
CA GLY A 503 9.66 2.13 -23.97
C GLY A 503 8.28 2.20 -23.30
N GLY A 504 7.44 3.12 -23.78
CA GLY A 504 6.09 3.35 -23.22
C GLY A 504 5.97 4.67 -22.46
N GLY A 505 4.92 4.82 -21.66
CA GLY A 505 4.55 6.07 -21.01
C GLY A 505 3.16 6.00 -20.39
N GLY A 506 2.63 7.15 -19.96
CA GLY A 506 1.32 7.22 -19.33
C GLY A 506 0.22 6.68 -20.23
N SER A 507 -0.68 5.88 -19.67
CA SER A 507 -1.84 5.35 -20.37
C SER A 507 -3.13 5.64 -19.61
N ALA A 508 -4.26 5.62 -20.32
CA ALA A 508 -5.57 5.67 -19.70
C ALA A 508 -5.76 4.43 -18.82
N CYS A 509 -5.97 4.67 -17.53
CA CYS A 509 -6.14 3.63 -16.53
C CYS A 509 -7.11 4.11 -15.45
N ASP A 510 -8.20 3.34 -15.28
CA ASP A 510 -9.22 3.61 -14.25
C ASP A 510 -9.77 5.05 -14.28
N GLY A 511 -10.03 5.57 -15.48
CA GLY A 511 -10.58 6.92 -15.68
C GLY A 511 -9.56 8.06 -15.64
N SER A 512 -8.26 7.77 -15.53
CA SER A 512 -7.20 8.79 -15.51
C SER A 512 -5.99 8.38 -16.37
N THR A 513 -5.30 9.32 -17.00
CA THR A 513 -4.02 9.02 -17.67
C THR A 513 -2.91 9.05 -16.64
N VAL A 514 -2.29 7.90 -16.38
CA VAL A 514 -1.23 7.75 -15.37
C VAL A 514 -0.11 6.87 -15.91
N SER A 515 1.11 7.10 -15.43
CA SER A 515 2.20 6.14 -15.59
C SER A 515 2.28 5.25 -14.37
N LEU A 516 2.70 5.81 -13.23
CA LEU A 516 2.58 5.17 -11.93
C LEU A 516 1.68 6.03 -11.07
N LYS A 517 0.64 5.44 -10.48
CA LYS A 517 -0.17 6.07 -9.43
C LYS A 517 -0.15 5.19 -8.19
N ALA A 518 0.48 5.68 -7.13
CA ALA A 518 0.64 5.00 -5.86
C ALA A 518 0.34 5.99 -4.72
N LEU A 519 -0.93 6.05 -4.31
CA LEU A 519 -1.39 6.99 -3.27
C LEU A 519 -1.51 6.28 -1.93
N ASN A 520 -0.91 6.85 -0.88
CA ASN A 520 -0.80 6.21 0.44
C ASN A 520 -0.13 4.83 0.34
N VAL A 521 1.00 4.77 -0.35
CA VAL A 521 1.76 3.56 -0.62
C VAL A 521 3.16 3.68 -0.04
N SER A 522 3.60 2.63 0.66
CA SER A 522 5.00 2.43 1.01
C SER A 522 5.56 1.25 0.22
N LEU A 523 6.54 1.50 -0.64
CA LEU A 523 7.25 0.48 -1.39
C LEU A 523 8.48 0.01 -0.62
N VAL A 524 8.65 -1.30 -0.51
CA VAL A 524 9.80 -1.95 0.12
C VAL A 524 10.41 -2.87 -0.93
N LEU A 525 11.65 -2.59 -1.34
CA LEU A 525 12.32 -3.31 -2.41
C LEU A 525 13.54 -4.04 -1.85
N SER A 526 13.63 -5.35 -2.12
CA SER A 526 14.75 -6.16 -1.63
C SER A 526 16.02 -5.98 -2.46
N GLY A 527 15.89 -5.69 -3.76
CA GLY A 527 17.03 -5.70 -4.69
C GLY A 527 17.68 -7.08 -4.85
N SER A 528 16.93 -8.17 -4.59
CA SER A 528 17.39 -9.55 -4.82
C SER A 528 17.73 -9.83 -6.28
N ALA A 529 17.14 -9.05 -7.19
CA ALA A 529 17.53 -8.95 -8.59
C ALA A 529 17.53 -7.47 -9.02
N THR A 530 18.23 -7.20 -10.12
CA THR A 530 18.20 -5.93 -10.84
C THR A 530 18.11 -6.20 -12.34
N PRO A 531 17.65 -5.23 -13.16
CA PRO A 531 17.73 -5.34 -14.60
C PRO A 531 19.18 -5.63 -15.04
N GLY A 532 19.36 -6.57 -15.97
CA GLY A 532 20.68 -7.01 -16.44
C GLY A 532 21.29 -6.14 -17.55
N SER A 533 20.50 -5.26 -18.16
CA SER A 533 20.92 -4.45 -19.31
C SER A 533 20.09 -3.18 -19.45
N GLY A 534 20.53 -2.29 -20.32
CA GLY A 534 19.81 -1.05 -20.64
C GLY A 534 19.95 0.01 -19.55
N ASN A 535 19.07 0.99 -19.64
CA ASN A 535 19.08 2.23 -18.85
C ASN A 535 18.84 2.04 -17.35
N CYS A 536 18.26 0.90 -16.98
CA CYS A 536 17.97 0.53 -15.60
C CYS A 536 18.90 -0.58 -15.08
N ALA A 537 19.97 -0.90 -15.82
CA ALA A 537 20.91 -1.93 -15.41
C ALA A 537 21.48 -1.67 -14.01
N GLY A 538 21.43 -2.69 -13.15
CA GLY A 538 21.94 -2.60 -11.78
C GLY A 538 21.11 -1.73 -10.82
N GLN A 539 19.92 -1.28 -11.23
CA GLN A 539 19.06 -0.42 -10.42
C GLN A 539 17.92 -1.23 -9.77
N VAL A 540 17.65 -1.00 -8.49
CA VAL A 540 16.51 -1.59 -7.78
C VAL A 540 15.23 -0.75 -7.96
N TYR A 541 15.39 0.56 -8.15
CA TYR A 541 14.31 1.47 -8.51
C TYR A 541 14.74 2.27 -9.74
N CYS A 542 13.99 2.16 -10.82
CA CYS A 542 14.33 2.85 -12.06
C CYS A 542 13.14 3.48 -12.77
N VAL A 543 13.34 4.70 -13.26
CA VAL A 543 12.48 5.36 -14.23
C VAL A 543 13.31 5.65 -15.46
N ALA A 544 13.04 4.93 -16.54
CA ALA A 544 13.68 5.13 -17.82
C ALA A 544 13.12 6.35 -18.57
N ASN A 545 13.85 6.75 -19.61
CA ASN A 545 13.49 7.89 -20.45
C ASN A 545 12.11 7.72 -21.12
N GLY A 546 11.32 8.79 -21.16
CA GLY A 546 9.97 8.82 -21.74
C GLY A 546 8.83 8.43 -20.80
N TYR A 547 9.13 7.98 -19.57
CA TYR A 547 8.12 7.53 -18.62
C TYR A 547 7.76 8.60 -17.57
N SER A 548 6.65 9.34 -17.79
CA SER A 548 6.27 10.59 -17.09
C SER A 548 4.95 10.56 -16.32
N ASN A 549 4.70 11.56 -15.46
CA ASN A 549 3.50 11.63 -14.60
C ASN A 549 3.45 10.49 -13.56
N ILE A 550 4.55 10.29 -12.86
CA ILE A 550 4.62 9.43 -11.68
C ILE A 550 4.02 10.19 -10.50
N LEU A 551 2.99 9.62 -9.87
CA LEU A 551 2.41 10.13 -8.65
C LEU A 551 2.59 9.09 -7.55
N LEU A 552 3.43 9.39 -6.57
CA LEU A 552 3.71 8.51 -5.44
C LEU A 552 3.66 9.28 -4.13
N THR A 553 2.73 8.92 -3.24
CA THR A 553 2.63 9.52 -1.91
C THR A 553 2.67 8.44 -0.84
N SER A 554 3.56 8.63 0.14
CA SER A 554 3.58 7.81 1.34
C SER A 554 2.26 7.92 2.12
N PRO A 555 1.93 6.94 2.98
CA PRO A 555 0.85 7.09 3.94
C PRO A 555 1.03 8.34 4.80
N ALA A 556 -0.08 9.03 5.10
CA ALA A 556 -0.07 10.19 6.00
C ALA A 556 -0.07 9.79 7.49
N THR A 557 -0.52 8.57 7.81
CA THR A 557 -0.66 8.05 9.18
C THR A 557 -0.25 6.58 9.26
N GLY A 558 -0.14 6.04 10.47
CA GLY A 558 0.27 4.67 10.73
C GLY A 558 1.78 4.49 10.83
N THR A 559 2.23 3.24 10.96
CA THR A 559 3.66 2.91 11.20
C THR A 559 4.57 3.30 10.04
N MET A 560 4.04 3.36 8.82
CA MET A 560 4.78 3.74 7.61
C MET A 560 4.52 5.20 7.20
N ALA A 561 3.97 6.02 8.11
CA ALA A 561 3.70 7.42 7.82
C ALA A 561 4.98 8.13 7.35
N GLY A 562 4.89 8.83 6.21
CA GLY A 562 6.03 9.54 5.64
C GLY A 562 7.09 8.66 4.97
N LEU A 563 6.96 7.32 4.95
CA LEU A 563 7.90 6.41 4.27
C LEU A 563 7.35 6.04 2.88
N ALA A 564 7.99 6.54 1.83
CA ALA A 564 7.54 6.36 0.45
C ALA A 564 8.19 5.13 -0.20
N VAL A 565 9.52 5.11 -0.24
CA VAL A 565 10.28 4.01 -0.84
C VAL A 565 11.45 3.66 0.06
N ILE A 566 11.53 2.37 0.41
CA ILE A 566 12.57 1.77 1.22
C ILE A 566 13.32 0.80 0.32
N GLY A 567 14.59 1.11 0.07
CA GLY A 567 15.49 0.25 -0.67
C GLY A 567 16.17 -0.82 0.18
N PRO A 568 17.07 -1.60 -0.46
CA PRO A 568 17.86 -2.61 0.21
C PRO A 568 18.67 -2.04 1.36
N GLN A 569 18.60 -2.68 2.52
CA GLN A 569 19.41 -2.33 3.71
C GLN A 569 20.81 -2.93 3.66
N SER A 570 21.09 -3.77 2.65
CA SER A 570 22.38 -4.36 2.35
C SER A 570 22.59 -4.38 0.84
N GLY A 571 23.83 -4.22 0.38
CA GLY A 571 24.17 -4.14 -1.05
C GLY A 571 24.10 -2.72 -1.61
N SER A 572 24.51 -2.55 -2.88
CA SER A 572 24.67 -1.24 -3.53
C SER A 572 23.83 -1.06 -4.79
N ALA A 573 22.75 -1.84 -4.95
CA ALA A 573 21.84 -1.73 -6.09
C ALA A 573 21.29 -0.30 -6.16
N GLY A 574 21.48 0.36 -7.30
CA GLY A 574 21.29 1.79 -7.43
C GLY A 574 19.83 2.23 -7.60
N VAL A 575 19.62 3.54 -7.61
CA VAL A 575 18.38 4.17 -8.06
C VAL A 575 18.71 5.04 -9.27
N ASN A 576 17.92 4.96 -10.33
CA ASN A 576 18.10 5.81 -11.50
C ASN A 576 16.79 6.43 -11.98
N LEU A 577 16.79 7.74 -12.14
CA LEU A 577 15.63 8.52 -12.56
C LEU A 577 16.03 9.37 -13.77
N MET A 578 15.72 8.89 -14.98
CA MET A 578 16.19 9.49 -16.23
C MET A 578 15.06 10.04 -17.08
N GLY A 579 15.00 11.36 -17.32
CA GLY A 579 14.27 12.11 -18.38
C GLY A 579 12.79 11.85 -18.64
N GLY A 580 12.24 10.76 -18.14
CA GLY A 580 10.84 10.43 -18.06
C GLY A 580 10.17 11.14 -16.90
N GLY A 581 10.87 11.51 -15.82
CA GLY A 581 10.25 12.10 -14.63
C GLY A 581 9.60 13.49 -14.78
N SER A 582 9.36 14.02 -15.97
CA SER A 582 8.59 15.27 -16.09
C SER A 582 7.21 15.12 -15.44
N ASN A 583 6.83 16.10 -14.61
CA ASN A 583 5.63 16.07 -13.74
C ASN A 583 5.61 14.95 -12.68
N GLY A 584 6.78 14.40 -12.29
CA GLY A 584 6.87 13.50 -11.15
C GLY A 584 6.48 14.20 -9.86
N GLN A 585 5.40 13.73 -9.22
CA GLN A 585 4.91 14.21 -7.94
C GLN A 585 5.15 13.14 -6.88
N ILE A 586 6.12 13.38 -6.01
CA ILE A 586 6.56 12.39 -5.03
C ILE A 586 6.55 13.01 -3.64
N SER A 587 5.94 12.30 -2.69
CA SER A 587 5.86 12.71 -1.28
C SER A 587 6.22 11.55 -0.37
N GLY A 588 7.04 11.83 0.63
CA GLY A 588 7.60 10.92 1.62
C GLY A 588 9.09 10.66 1.42
N ALA A 589 9.64 9.80 2.27
CA ALA A 589 11.05 9.48 2.32
C ALA A 589 11.44 8.40 1.29
N PHE A 590 12.49 8.70 0.53
CA PHE A 590 13.25 7.77 -0.31
C PHE A 590 14.51 7.38 0.46
N TYR A 591 14.50 6.16 1.00
CA TYR A 591 15.53 5.66 1.89
C TYR A 591 16.34 4.54 1.23
N PHE A 592 17.56 4.87 0.81
CA PHE A 592 18.49 3.96 0.13
C PHE A 592 19.90 4.09 0.73
N PRO A 593 20.10 3.75 2.02
CA PRO A 593 21.28 4.15 2.79
C PRO A 593 22.62 3.68 2.19
N ASN A 594 22.60 2.62 1.37
CA ASN A 594 23.79 2.03 0.75
C ASN A 594 23.85 2.21 -0.78
N ALA A 595 22.86 2.84 -1.41
CA ALA A 595 22.77 2.92 -2.86
C ALA A 595 23.30 4.25 -3.42
N HIS A 596 23.72 4.21 -4.68
CA HIS A 596 23.89 5.40 -5.49
C HIS A 596 22.55 5.79 -6.12
N MET A 597 22.10 7.02 -5.91
CA MET A 597 20.95 7.58 -6.60
C MET A 597 21.38 8.57 -7.67
N GLN A 598 20.93 8.31 -8.90
CA GLN A 598 21.21 9.12 -10.07
C GLN A 598 19.93 9.75 -10.62
N PHE A 599 20.03 11.03 -10.94
CA PHE A 599 19.01 11.80 -11.65
C PHE A 599 19.63 12.28 -12.96
N SER A 600 19.00 11.99 -14.10
CA SER A 600 19.50 12.43 -15.40
C SER A 600 18.42 12.87 -16.38
N GLY A 601 18.80 13.56 -17.46
CA GLY A 601 17.97 13.74 -18.67
C GLY A 601 16.74 14.64 -18.53
N GLY A 602 16.71 15.58 -17.58
CA GLY A 602 15.58 16.49 -17.37
C GLY A 602 14.48 15.94 -16.46
N ALA A 603 14.72 14.84 -15.75
CA ALA A 603 13.84 14.39 -14.68
C ALA A 603 13.60 15.53 -13.67
N SER A 604 12.33 15.77 -13.34
CA SER A 604 11.95 16.64 -12.23
C SER A 604 11.21 15.86 -11.16
N MET A 605 11.58 16.06 -9.90
CA MET A 605 10.80 15.56 -8.78
C MET A 605 10.32 16.76 -8.01
N GLY A 606 9.01 16.98 -8.00
CA GLY A 606 8.38 17.94 -7.11
C GLY A 606 7.74 17.21 -5.94
N GLY A 607 7.80 17.81 -4.75
CA GLY A 607 6.80 17.53 -3.74
C GLY A 607 5.39 17.70 -4.33
N VAL A 608 4.43 16.87 -3.94
CA VAL A 608 3.03 17.27 -4.06
C VAL A 608 2.85 18.59 -3.29
N THR A 609 2.01 19.50 -3.75
CA THR A 609 1.76 20.76 -3.04
C THR A 609 1.35 20.46 -1.59
N GLY A 610 2.19 20.85 -0.61
CA GLY A 610 1.99 20.53 0.81
C GLY A 610 2.55 19.18 1.30
N GLY A 611 3.37 18.49 0.50
CA GLY A 611 4.05 17.24 0.87
C GLY A 611 5.58 17.39 1.00
N CYS A 612 6.20 16.54 1.81
CA CYS A 612 7.65 16.53 2.07
C CYS A 612 8.32 15.40 1.29
N LEU A 613 9.26 15.72 0.41
CA LEU A 613 10.14 14.73 -0.23
C LEU A 613 11.46 14.68 0.54
N GLN A 614 11.71 13.60 1.28
CA GLN A 614 13.00 13.37 1.95
C GLN A 614 13.84 12.35 1.17
N ILE A 615 15.12 12.62 1.00
CA ILE A 615 16.04 11.77 0.24
C ILE A 615 17.24 11.43 1.12
N VAL A 616 17.50 10.13 1.32
CA VAL A 616 18.66 9.64 2.08
C VAL A 616 19.31 8.50 1.31
N ALA A 617 20.58 8.67 0.92
CA ALA A 617 21.35 7.59 0.29
C ALA A 617 22.86 7.72 0.46
N ALA A 618 23.62 6.70 0.03
CA ALA A 618 25.08 6.72 0.09
C ALA A 618 25.72 7.75 -0.86
N ARG A 619 25.14 7.94 -2.05
CA ARG A 619 25.61 8.92 -3.06
C ARG A 619 24.45 9.51 -3.83
N ILE A 620 24.56 10.79 -4.17
CA ILE A 620 23.58 11.49 -5.01
C ILE A 620 24.30 12.12 -6.20
N THR A 621 23.83 11.82 -7.41
CA THR A 621 24.37 12.44 -8.64
C THR A 621 23.23 12.96 -9.50
N MET A 622 23.34 14.21 -9.93
CA MET A 622 22.35 14.85 -10.81
C MET A 622 23.04 15.37 -12.07
N SER A 623 22.43 15.14 -13.22
CA SER A 623 23.02 15.46 -14.52
C SER A 623 21.98 15.85 -15.57
N GLY A 624 22.34 16.71 -16.53
CA GLY A 624 21.53 16.93 -17.75
C GLY A 624 20.16 17.59 -17.54
N GLY A 625 20.13 18.83 -17.05
CA GLY A 625 18.92 19.68 -16.98
C GLY A 625 17.86 19.29 -15.95
N THR A 626 18.12 18.30 -15.09
CA THR A 626 17.24 17.86 -13.99
C THR A 626 17.05 18.92 -12.91
N ALA A 627 15.87 18.94 -12.29
CA ALA A 627 15.58 19.72 -11.09
C ALA A 627 14.92 18.84 -10.02
N ALA A 628 15.54 18.70 -8.84
CA ALA A 628 14.87 18.08 -7.70
C ALA A 628 14.37 19.18 -6.76
N ALA A 629 13.07 19.28 -6.59
CA ALA A 629 12.43 20.15 -5.63
C ALA A 629 12.03 19.34 -4.39
N SER A 630 12.57 19.72 -3.24
CA SER A 630 12.24 19.12 -1.96
C SER A 630 11.65 20.20 -1.06
N GLU A 631 10.42 19.95 -0.61
CA GLU A 631 9.65 20.85 0.25
C GLU A 631 9.35 20.16 1.57
N CYS A 632 10.38 19.72 2.31
CA CYS A 632 10.11 19.27 3.68
C CYS A 632 9.93 20.45 4.60
N ILE A 633 8.69 20.65 5.00
CA ILE A 633 8.35 21.28 6.28
C ILE A 633 8.81 20.29 7.36
N ALA A 634 9.48 20.78 8.41
CA ALA A 634 9.88 19.93 9.52
C ALA A 634 8.73 19.06 9.98
N THR A 635 9.03 17.77 10.15
CA THR A 635 8.19 16.69 10.72
C THR A 635 6.72 17.06 10.92
N ALA A 636 5.87 16.58 9.99
CA ALA A 636 4.43 16.45 10.12
C ALA A 636 3.65 17.69 10.63
N GLY A 637 3.26 18.56 9.69
CA GLY A 637 2.02 19.34 9.82
C GLY A 637 2.12 20.78 9.32
N GLY A 638 1.48 21.06 8.17
CA GLY A 638 0.91 22.37 7.84
C GLY A 638 1.85 23.42 7.22
N SER A 639 1.48 23.84 6.01
CA SER A 639 2.07 24.98 5.28
C SER A 639 1.99 26.29 6.06
N GLY A 640 3.11 27.00 6.14
CA GLY A 640 3.15 28.38 6.59
C GLY A 640 4.58 28.83 6.85
N SER A 641 4.97 29.94 6.22
CA SER A 641 6.21 30.65 6.54
C SER A 641 6.29 30.93 8.05
N SER A 642 7.52 30.92 8.58
CA SER A 642 7.99 31.36 9.91
C SER A 642 8.10 30.31 11.03
N THR A 643 9.33 30.27 11.56
CA THR A 643 9.77 29.83 12.91
C THR A 643 9.55 28.36 13.29
N ASN A 644 10.66 27.62 13.43
CA ASN A 644 10.70 26.19 13.78
C ASN A 644 9.99 25.90 15.10
N VAL A 645 9.19 24.83 15.12
CA VAL A 645 8.47 24.31 16.29
C VAL A 645 8.80 22.84 16.47
N SER A 646 9.08 22.41 17.70
CA SER A 646 9.39 21.00 18.02
C SER A 646 8.54 20.51 19.18
N LEU A 647 7.94 19.33 19.06
CA LEU A 647 7.25 18.70 20.18
C LEU A 647 8.26 18.18 21.20
N VAL A 648 8.07 18.55 22.46
CA VAL A 648 8.86 18.07 23.58
C VAL A 648 7.98 17.32 24.57
N LYS A 649 8.45 16.15 24.94
CA LYS A 649 7.82 15.29 25.93
C LYS A 649 8.47 15.47 27.28
#